data_AF-A0A6P8XDP8-F1
#
_entry.id   AF-A0A6P8XDP8-F1
#
_cell.length_a   1.000
_cell.length_b   1.000
_cell.length_c   1.000
_cell.angle_alpha   90.00
_cell.angle_beta   90.00
_cell.angle_gamma   90.00
#
_symmetry.space_group_name_H-M   'P 1'
#
loop_
_entity.id
_entity.type
_entity.pdbx_description
1 polymer ?
#
loop_
_entity_poly.entity_id
_entity_poly.type
_entity_poly.pdbx_seq_one_letter_code
_entity_poly.pdbx_strand_id
1 'polypeptide(L)'
;MSSTTTTTMALVALAALLIAATVHSLPQGAPEHVCDTMLPFHSSGRDLPQNSVSPFGIETSTSVVGQGQTLRVDITGVPAGLTFGGFMIQARNRNPPHQIVGQFSPSRDGTIKLMNCENSVNNSATHSNAGNKPQVSLDWQSPVDFLGQVVFNATVAESYHNFWVGIPSNPVQVVRRDAPGLAPLPTTNPPTNFNFASTRAPYVPPSYVVPNASPLVEDSFYDGCGQTKTCFGFPDGCVASKSCNGLSAVTVRGDIFEFELRSGKGSDAAYVALGLSHDAKMGEDLATECVPENGRVNLYSSYTANNPFAAVRGSVSQNSARLLNASFVDGVIYCKVQRDVVTTVEGRTFDLKNGAYHLLIATGKTLKDNSVGYHDIGRLPSAQPINLAVVQDLSGSSMLLVRLHGAFMIAAWIGTTSLGIIFARYFKQTWVGSQTCGKDQWFAWHRMLMVTTWTLTVVAYILIWVELKRAVWHAHSITGLITVILCFIQPIGALFRPGPNDKSRPYFNWGHWLGGNLAHILAIVAIFFSVKLPKAELPEWMDWILVGFVVFHVLVHLIFSIYLCMNHWQVSSIASDREQSQRVNTFQMGEVSHHHQHAMRNGMSMERKMDAPYGGLRKGLLGVYTIVLALFVVVLILLVVLAPIEKVFG
;
A
#
# COMPACT_ATOMS: atom_id res chain seq x y z
N MET A 1 15.11 27.56 -53.48
CA MET A 1 15.91 26.50 -52.82
C MET A 1 15.18 25.89 -51.61
N SER A 2 13.89 25.54 -51.73
CA SER A 2 13.12 24.93 -50.61
C SER A 2 12.36 23.65 -50.98
N SER A 3 12.62 23.07 -52.17
CA SER A 3 11.95 21.83 -52.64
C SER A 3 12.84 20.58 -52.58
N THR A 4 14.12 20.73 -52.28
CA THR A 4 15.09 19.60 -52.22
C THR A 4 15.32 19.08 -50.80
N THR A 5 14.93 19.84 -49.78
CA THR A 5 15.09 19.46 -48.36
C THR A 5 13.92 18.64 -47.81
N THR A 6 12.72 18.77 -48.39
CA THR A 6 11.53 18.00 -47.96
C THR A 6 11.53 16.57 -48.49
N THR A 7 12.07 16.33 -49.68
CA THR A 7 12.19 14.99 -50.29
C THR A 7 13.27 14.13 -49.63
N THR A 8 14.36 14.74 -49.16
CA THR A 8 15.42 14.04 -48.43
C THR A 8 15.01 13.64 -47.01
N MET A 9 14.22 14.45 -46.30
CA MET A 9 13.68 14.07 -44.98
C MET A 9 12.62 12.95 -45.07
N ALA A 10 11.82 12.91 -46.13
CA ALA A 10 10.83 11.84 -46.34
C ALA A 10 11.50 10.49 -46.65
N LEU A 11 12.59 10.47 -47.42
CA LEU A 11 13.36 9.25 -47.71
C LEU A 11 14.10 8.72 -46.49
N VAL A 12 14.62 9.59 -45.62
CA VAL A 12 15.27 9.18 -44.36
C VAL A 12 14.24 8.68 -43.34
N ALA A 13 13.05 9.28 -43.27
CA ALA A 13 11.96 8.79 -42.43
C ALA A 13 11.41 7.43 -42.91
N LEU A 14 11.32 7.21 -44.23
CA LEU A 14 10.90 5.93 -44.81
C LEU A 14 11.96 4.84 -44.61
N ALA A 15 13.25 5.18 -44.73
CA ALA A 15 14.36 4.28 -44.43
C ALA A 15 14.45 3.94 -42.92
N ALA A 16 14.19 4.90 -42.04
CA ALA A 16 14.13 4.68 -40.59
C ALA A 16 12.91 3.81 -40.19
N LEU A 17 11.76 3.96 -40.87
CA LEU A 17 10.59 3.08 -40.70
C LEU A 17 10.82 1.66 -41.25
N LEU A 18 11.62 1.51 -42.31
CA LEU A 18 12.00 0.20 -42.86
C LEU A 18 13.07 -0.51 -42.01
N ILE A 19 13.90 0.22 -41.26
CA ILE A 19 14.90 -0.35 -40.34
C ILE A 19 14.28 -0.70 -38.96
N ALA A 20 13.13 -0.10 -38.59
CA ALA A 20 12.42 -0.41 -37.35
C ALA A 20 11.58 -1.71 -37.39
N ALA A 21 11.56 -2.43 -38.52
CA ALA A 21 10.74 -3.63 -38.71
C ALA A 21 11.54 -4.95 -38.82
N THR A 22 12.80 -4.99 -38.38
CA THR A 22 13.47 -6.27 -38.13
C THR A 22 13.23 -6.71 -36.68
N VAL A 23 11.96 -6.92 -36.36
CA VAL A 23 11.58 -7.73 -35.20
C VAL A 23 12.11 -9.13 -35.51
N HIS A 24 13.18 -9.53 -34.83
CA HIS A 24 13.65 -10.89 -34.83
C HIS A 24 12.61 -11.71 -34.06
N SER A 25 11.51 -12.07 -34.73
CA SER A 25 10.81 -13.27 -34.34
C SER A 25 11.85 -14.39 -34.45
N LEU A 26 11.98 -15.21 -33.41
CA LEU A 26 12.70 -16.47 -33.50
C LEU A 26 11.67 -17.51 -33.94
N PRO A 27 11.40 -17.68 -35.26
CA PRO A 27 10.53 -18.76 -35.70
C PRO A 27 11.11 -20.13 -35.35
N GLN A 28 12.37 -20.20 -34.87
CA GLN A 28 13.12 -21.42 -34.59
C GLN A 28 13.15 -21.84 -33.11
N GLY A 29 12.17 -21.44 -32.29
CA GLY A 29 11.99 -21.93 -30.93
C GLY A 29 12.59 -21.06 -29.81
N ALA A 30 12.28 -21.42 -28.57
CA ALA A 30 12.71 -20.71 -27.36
C ALA A 30 14.24 -20.80 -27.11
N PRO A 31 14.87 -19.75 -26.56
CA PRO A 31 16.29 -19.75 -26.16
C PRO A 31 16.50 -20.38 -24.76
N GLU A 32 17.71 -20.86 -24.47
CA GLU A 32 18.02 -21.56 -23.19
C GLU A 32 17.93 -20.66 -21.94
N HIS A 33 18.01 -19.34 -22.05
CA HIS A 33 17.89 -18.46 -20.88
C HIS A 33 16.45 -18.34 -20.34
N VAL A 34 15.43 -18.84 -21.05
CA VAL A 34 14.04 -18.89 -20.55
C VAL A 34 13.73 -20.19 -19.80
N CYS A 35 14.72 -21.05 -19.55
CA CYS A 35 14.51 -22.31 -18.85
C CYS A 35 13.86 -22.18 -17.47
N ASP A 36 14.17 -21.09 -16.74
CA ASP A 36 13.66 -20.87 -15.39
C ASP A 36 12.28 -20.22 -15.37
N THR A 37 12.06 -19.23 -16.24
CA THR A 37 10.79 -18.49 -16.32
C THR A 37 9.74 -19.20 -17.15
N MET A 38 10.16 -20.02 -18.11
CA MET A 38 9.35 -20.65 -19.16
C MET A 38 8.48 -19.64 -19.95
N LEU A 39 8.82 -18.36 -19.90
CA LEU A 39 8.13 -17.30 -20.63
C LEU A 39 8.67 -17.23 -22.07
N PRO A 40 7.81 -17.02 -23.08
CA PRO A 40 8.27 -16.73 -24.44
C PRO A 40 9.18 -15.49 -24.46
N PHE A 41 10.32 -15.59 -25.15
CA PHE A 41 11.27 -14.48 -25.26
C PHE A 41 11.01 -13.64 -26.50
N HIS A 42 10.59 -12.38 -26.29
CA HIS A 42 10.38 -11.38 -27.34
C HIS A 42 10.98 -10.01 -26.95
N SER A 43 11.25 -9.14 -27.92
CA SER A 43 12.07 -7.91 -27.82
C SER A 43 11.51 -6.79 -26.91
N SER A 44 10.50 -7.08 -26.10
CA SER A 44 9.87 -6.11 -25.21
C SER A 44 9.56 -6.64 -23.81
N GLY A 45 9.63 -7.95 -23.54
CA GLY A 45 9.26 -8.55 -22.24
C GLY A 45 7.89 -8.11 -21.70
N ARG A 46 7.01 -7.61 -22.58
CA ARG A 46 5.76 -6.92 -22.22
C ARG A 46 4.51 -7.81 -22.34
N ASP A 47 4.59 -8.90 -23.11
CA ASP A 47 3.48 -9.82 -23.30
C ASP A 47 3.43 -10.80 -22.13
N LEU A 48 2.29 -10.88 -21.45
CA LEU A 48 2.04 -11.74 -20.30
C LEU A 48 1.29 -13.01 -20.75
N PRO A 49 1.44 -14.14 -20.04
CA PRO A 49 0.65 -15.32 -20.31
C PRO A 49 -0.85 -15.00 -20.16
N GLN A 50 -1.64 -15.66 -20.98
CA GLN A 50 -3.09 -15.65 -20.93
C GLN A 50 -3.55 -16.18 -19.58
N ASN A 51 -4.37 -15.39 -18.89
CA ASN A 51 -4.82 -15.71 -17.53
C ASN A 51 -5.95 -16.76 -17.51
N SER A 52 -6.36 -17.29 -18.67
CA SER A 52 -7.45 -18.26 -18.85
C SER A 52 -6.95 -19.70 -18.72
N VAL A 53 -7.86 -20.67 -18.61
CA VAL A 53 -7.49 -22.09 -18.71
C VAL A 53 -6.87 -22.32 -20.07
N SER A 54 -5.69 -22.94 -20.10
CA SER A 54 -5.10 -23.30 -21.39
C SER A 54 -6.07 -24.20 -22.14
N PRO A 55 -6.43 -23.86 -23.38
CA PRO A 55 -7.19 -24.75 -24.24
C PRO A 55 -6.28 -25.84 -24.82
N PHE A 56 -5.08 -26.04 -24.27
CA PHE A 56 -4.13 -27.08 -24.62
C PHE A 56 -3.83 -27.95 -23.40
N GLY A 57 -3.83 -29.26 -23.59
CA GLY A 57 -3.52 -30.25 -22.57
C GLY A 57 -2.22 -30.99 -22.87
N ILE A 58 -1.58 -31.49 -21.81
CA ILE A 58 -0.44 -32.41 -21.92
C ILE A 58 -0.90 -33.80 -21.49
N GLU A 59 -0.93 -34.72 -22.44
CA GLU A 59 -1.28 -36.12 -22.23
C GLU A 59 -0.04 -37.00 -22.32
N THR A 60 -0.01 -38.07 -21.54
CA THR A 60 1.07 -39.05 -21.55
C THR A 60 0.50 -40.40 -21.94
N SER A 61 1.25 -41.15 -22.74
CA SER A 61 0.86 -42.50 -23.20
C SER A 61 0.66 -43.51 -22.06
N THR A 62 1.31 -43.29 -20.92
CA THR A 62 1.22 -44.11 -19.71
C THR A 62 1.49 -43.25 -18.47
N SER A 63 0.87 -43.61 -17.34
CA SER A 63 1.13 -43.01 -16.03
C SER A 63 2.27 -43.70 -15.26
N VAL A 64 2.87 -44.76 -15.83
CA VAL A 64 3.99 -45.50 -15.25
C VAL A 64 5.01 -45.85 -16.33
N VAL A 65 6.29 -45.61 -16.06
CA VAL A 65 7.42 -45.87 -16.98
C VAL A 65 8.59 -46.48 -16.22
N GLY A 66 9.30 -47.43 -16.84
CA GLY A 66 10.52 -47.99 -16.27
C GLY A 66 11.73 -47.06 -16.46
N GLN A 67 12.72 -47.15 -15.57
CA GLN A 67 14.00 -46.45 -15.73
C GLN A 67 14.64 -46.70 -17.10
N GLY A 68 15.13 -45.63 -17.74
CA GLY A 68 15.74 -45.67 -19.07
C GLY A 68 14.77 -45.98 -20.22
N GLN A 69 13.48 -46.19 -19.94
CA GLN A 69 12.45 -46.38 -20.97
C GLN A 69 11.92 -45.03 -21.46
N THR A 70 11.35 -45.06 -22.66
CA THR A 70 10.76 -43.90 -23.31
C THR A 70 9.25 -43.94 -23.16
N LEU A 71 8.65 -42.78 -22.89
CA LEU A 71 7.21 -42.57 -22.95
C LEU A 71 6.89 -41.45 -23.94
N ARG A 72 5.76 -41.58 -24.62
CA ARG A 72 5.24 -40.54 -25.51
C ARG A 72 4.41 -39.52 -24.73
N VAL A 73 4.68 -38.25 -24.98
CA VAL A 73 4.02 -37.07 -24.41
C VAL A 73 3.41 -36.28 -25.56
N ASP A 74 2.11 -36.01 -25.48
CA ASP A 74 1.37 -35.32 -26.51
C ASP A 74 0.87 -33.97 -25.98
N ILE A 75 1.08 -32.90 -26.76
CA ILE A 75 0.48 -31.58 -26.54
C ILE A 75 -0.66 -31.42 -27.54
N THR A 76 -1.89 -31.27 -27.06
CA THR A 76 -3.10 -31.27 -27.90
C THR A 76 -4.07 -30.16 -27.52
N GLY A 77 -4.77 -29.61 -28.51
CA GLY A 77 -5.89 -28.70 -28.29
C GLY A 77 -7.16 -29.39 -27.77
N VAL A 78 -7.83 -28.76 -26.81
CA VAL A 78 -9.07 -29.20 -26.17
C VAL A 78 -10.09 -28.04 -26.21
N PRO A 79 -11.18 -28.13 -27.00
CA PRO A 79 -11.61 -29.26 -27.82
C PRO A 79 -10.75 -29.48 -29.08
N ALA A 80 -10.87 -30.67 -29.69
CA ALA A 80 -10.11 -31.04 -30.88
C ALA A 80 -10.36 -30.05 -32.05
N GLY A 81 -9.28 -29.65 -32.72
CA GLY A 81 -9.31 -28.69 -33.85
C GLY A 81 -8.61 -27.37 -33.58
N LEU A 82 -8.24 -27.08 -32.33
CA LEU A 82 -7.39 -25.95 -31.99
C LEU A 82 -5.93 -26.19 -32.41
N THR A 83 -5.26 -25.14 -32.84
CA THR A 83 -3.87 -25.20 -33.30
C THR A 83 -3.01 -24.19 -32.54
N PHE A 84 -1.74 -24.53 -32.32
CA PHE A 84 -0.77 -23.63 -31.68
C PHE A 84 0.48 -23.43 -32.55
N GLY A 85 1.08 -22.24 -32.45
CA GLY A 85 2.29 -21.88 -33.20
C GLY A 85 3.57 -22.31 -32.49
N GLY A 86 3.60 -22.25 -31.16
CA GLY A 86 4.80 -22.52 -30.36
C GLY A 86 4.52 -23.30 -29.09
N PHE A 87 5.56 -23.96 -28.57
CA PHE A 87 5.55 -24.59 -27.26
C PHE A 87 6.96 -24.66 -26.68
N MET A 88 7.04 -24.84 -25.36
CA MET A 88 8.22 -25.25 -24.59
C MET A 88 7.79 -26.23 -23.51
N ILE A 89 8.50 -27.34 -23.30
CA ILE A 89 8.13 -28.38 -22.34
C ILE A 89 9.34 -28.94 -21.59
N GLN A 90 9.12 -29.26 -20.32
CA GLN A 90 10.09 -29.85 -19.39
C GLN A 90 9.42 -30.95 -18.57
N ALA A 91 10.13 -32.04 -18.28
CA ALA A 91 9.70 -32.99 -17.25
C ALA A 91 10.39 -32.61 -15.94
N ARG A 92 9.63 -32.45 -14.85
CA ARG A 92 10.17 -32.04 -13.56
C ARG A 92 9.83 -33.04 -12.47
N ASN A 93 10.76 -33.22 -11.52
CA ASN A 93 10.48 -34.01 -10.33
C ASN A 93 9.31 -33.39 -9.55
N ARG A 94 8.34 -34.22 -9.14
CA ARG A 94 7.20 -33.77 -8.34
C ARG A 94 7.59 -33.38 -6.91
N ASN A 95 8.72 -33.89 -6.42
CA ASN A 95 9.25 -33.56 -5.11
C ASN A 95 10.28 -32.41 -5.22
N PRO A 96 10.35 -31.52 -4.21
CA PRO A 96 11.39 -30.50 -4.15
C PRO A 96 12.78 -31.13 -4.25
N PRO A 97 13.75 -30.51 -4.95
CA PRO A 97 13.73 -29.15 -5.50
C PRO A 97 13.21 -29.04 -6.95
N HIS A 98 12.31 -29.93 -7.40
CA HIS A 98 11.64 -29.84 -8.72
C HIS A 98 12.59 -29.76 -9.93
N GLN A 99 13.74 -30.43 -9.83
CA GLN A 99 14.76 -30.54 -10.88
C GLN A 99 14.16 -31.02 -12.19
N ILE A 100 14.74 -30.58 -13.30
CA ILE A 100 14.37 -31.08 -14.64
C ILE A 100 14.96 -32.49 -14.79
N VAL A 101 14.11 -33.45 -15.14
CA VAL A 101 14.42 -34.88 -15.15
C VAL A 101 14.25 -35.45 -16.56
N GLY A 102 15.19 -36.27 -17.00
CA GLY A 102 15.10 -37.01 -18.26
C GLY A 102 15.52 -36.21 -19.47
N GLN A 103 15.31 -36.82 -20.64
CA GLN A 103 15.75 -36.28 -21.92
C GLN A 103 14.68 -36.49 -22.99
N PHE A 104 14.46 -35.50 -23.83
CA PHE A 104 13.62 -35.61 -25.01
C PHE A 104 14.45 -36.09 -26.21
N SER A 105 13.83 -36.93 -27.05
CA SER A 105 14.44 -37.45 -28.26
C SER A 105 14.13 -36.57 -29.48
N PRO A 106 15.02 -36.54 -30.50
CA PRO A 106 14.76 -35.81 -31.73
C PRO A 106 13.50 -36.33 -32.45
N SER A 107 12.67 -35.43 -32.96
CA SER A 107 11.54 -35.81 -33.81
C SER A 107 11.98 -36.17 -35.23
N ARG A 108 11.34 -37.18 -35.82
CA ARG A 108 11.59 -37.60 -37.22
C ARG A 108 11.11 -36.58 -38.25
N ASP A 109 10.15 -35.72 -37.89
CA ASP A 109 9.54 -34.73 -38.77
C ASP A 109 10.19 -33.33 -38.68
N GLY A 110 11.21 -33.17 -37.83
CA GLY A 110 11.93 -31.91 -37.66
C GLY A 110 11.13 -30.78 -37.03
N THR A 111 9.95 -31.06 -36.43
CA THR A 111 9.07 -30.04 -35.82
C THR A 111 9.48 -29.64 -34.39
N ILE A 112 10.42 -30.38 -33.80
CA ILE A 112 10.89 -30.23 -32.42
C ILE A 112 12.37 -29.85 -32.42
N LYS A 113 12.72 -28.85 -31.62
CA LYS A 113 14.08 -28.46 -31.29
C LYS A 113 14.35 -28.77 -29.81
N LEU A 114 15.43 -29.49 -29.55
CA LEU A 114 15.86 -29.82 -28.20
C LEU A 114 16.61 -28.63 -27.58
N MET A 115 16.50 -28.49 -26.27
CA MET A 115 17.12 -27.43 -25.47
C MET A 115 17.83 -28.03 -24.27
N ASN A 116 18.93 -27.39 -23.87
CA ASN A 116 19.66 -27.73 -22.65
C ASN A 116 19.32 -26.69 -21.59
N CYS A 117 18.54 -27.12 -20.60
CA CYS A 117 18.24 -26.32 -19.44
C CYS A 117 19.11 -26.78 -18.26
N GLU A 118 19.59 -25.84 -17.46
CA GLU A 118 20.54 -26.12 -16.37
C GLU A 118 21.80 -26.85 -16.90
N ASN A 119 22.39 -27.76 -16.11
CA ASN A 119 23.60 -28.50 -16.46
C ASN A 119 23.30 -29.86 -17.15
N SER A 120 22.18 -29.99 -17.85
CA SER A 120 21.78 -31.23 -18.52
C SER A 120 21.46 -31.02 -19.99
N VAL A 121 21.74 -32.05 -20.80
CA VAL A 121 21.52 -32.02 -22.26
C VAL A 121 20.14 -32.54 -22.62
N ASN A 122 19.52 -31.94 -23.63
CA ASN A 122 18.24 -32.36 -24.22
C ASN A 122 17.10 -32.58 -23.21
N ASN A 123 17.15 -31.97 -22.03
CA ASN A 123 16.18 -32.18 -20.96
C ASN A 123 14.89 -31.36 -21.14
N SER A 124 14.87 -30.51 -22.16
CA SER A 124 13.75 -29.63 -22.51
C SER A 124 13.55 -29.63 -24.03
N ALA A 125 12.34 -29.32 -24.48
CA ALA A 125 12.01 -29.26 -25.91
C ALA A 125 11.15 -28.04 -26.24
N THR A 126 11.33 -27.49 -27.44
CA THR A 126 10.56 -26.38 -28.01
C THR A 126 10.20 -26.67 -29.47
N HIS A 127 9.27 -25.89 -30.03
CA HIS A 127 8.99 -25.87 -31.47
C HIS A 127 10.23 -25.46 -32.30
N SER A 128 10.36 -25.99 -33.52
CA SER A 128 11.39 -25.60 -34.50
C SER A 128 10.91 -24.63 -35.59
N ASN A 129 9.60 -24.47 -35.73
CA ASN A 129 8.93 -23.55 -36.65
C ASN A 129 7.65 -23.01 -36.01
N ALA A 130 7.21 -21.82 -36.40
CA ALA A 130 5.99 -21.19 -35.88
C ALA A 130 4.70 -21.58 -36.62
N GLY A 131 4.72 -22.61 -37.48
CA GLY A 131 3.54 -23.04 -38.23
C GLY A 131 2.44 -23.60 -37.33
N ASN A 132 1.18 -23.56 -37.77
CA ASN A 132 0.05 -24.05 -36.98
C ASN A 132 0.13 -25.57 -36.79
N LYS A 133 0.08 -26.02 -35.54
CA LYS A 133 0.15 -27.44 -35.17
C LYS A 133 -1.11 -27.84 -34.38
N PRO A 134 -1.90 -28.83 -34.81
CA PRO A 134 -3.04 -29.33 -34.04
C PRO A 134 -2.59 -30.21 -32.86
N GLN A 135 -1.44 -30.87 -33.00
CA GLN A 135 -0.84 -31.74 -32.00
C GLN A 135 0.67 -31.78 -32.20
N VAL A 136 1.42 -31.91 -31.12
CA VAL A 136 2.84 -32.29 -31.14
C VAL A 136 3.05 -33.49 -30.24
N SER A 137 3.85 -34.44 -30.72
CA SER A 137 4.18 -35.67 -30.00
C SER A 137 5.67 -35.75 -29.75
N LEU A 138 6.04 -35.86 -28.49
CA LEU A 138 7.42 -35.91 -28.02
C LEU A 138 7.71 -37.26 -27.38
N ASP A 139 8.90 -37.78 -27.64
CA ASP A 139 9.42 -38.97 -26.96
C ASP A 139 10.33 -38.53 -25.81
N TRP A 140 9.94 -38.84 -24.58
CA TRP A 140 10.72 -38.53 -23.38
C TRP A 140 11.29 -39.81 -22.76
N GLN A 141 12.59 -39.82 -22.53
CA GLN A 141 13.31 -40.91 -21.88
C GLN A 141 13.58 -40.60 -20.41
N SER A 142 13.17 -41.51 -19.55
CA SER A 142 13.47 -41.44 -18.12
C SER A 142 14.96 -41.71 -17.85
N PRO A 143 15.62 -40.99 -16.93
CA PRO A 143 17.00 -41.32 -16.54
C PRO A 143 17.11 -42.73 -15.94
N VAL A 144 18.28 -43.33 -16.07
CA VAL A 144 18.56 -44.67 -15.52
C VAL A 144 18.72 -44.66 -14.00
N ASP A 145 19.00 -43.50 -13.42
CA ASP A 145 19.32 -43.25 -12.02
C ASP A 145 18.20 -42.54 -11.24
N PHE A 146 17.06 -42.25 -11.88
CA PHE A 146 15.93 -41.58 -11.25
C PHE A 146 14.82 -42.56 -10.87
N LEU A 147 14.24 -42.42 -9.67
CA LEU A 147 12.99 -43.06 -9.24
C LEU A 147 12.11 -42.01 -8.58
N GLY A 148 10.82 -42.03 -8.88
CA GLY A 148 9.87 -41.08 -8.31
C GLY A 148 8.84 -40.59 -9.31
N GLN A 149 8.18 -39.49 -8.97
CA GLN A 149 7.12 -38.91 -9.79
C GLN A 149 7.68 -37.77 -10.63
N VAL A 150 7.41 -37.79 -11.93
CA VAL A 150 7.63 -36.65 -12.81
C VAL A 150 6.30 -36.06 -13.26
N VAL A 151 6.28 -34.74 -13.45
CA VAL A 151 5.17 -34.01 -14.05
C VAL A 151 5.74 -33.24 -15.23
N PHE A 152 5.10 -33.33 -16.40
CA PHE A 152 5.46 -32.51 -17.54
C PHE A 152 4.84 -31.13 -17.37
N ASN A 153 5.65 -30.10 -17.50
CA ASN A 153 5.24 -28.71 -17.43
C ASN A 153 5.52 -28.05 -18.78
N ALA A 154 4.51 -27.42 -19.39
CA ALA A 154 4.67 -26.75 -20.67
C ALA A 154 4.16 -25.30 -20.70
N THR A 155 4.75 -24.56 -21.62
CA THR A 155 4.23 -23.31 -22.15
C THR A 155 3.74 -23.57 -23.56
N VAL A 156 2.52 -23.16 -23.90
CA VAL A 156 1.94 -23.31 -25.25
C VAL A 156 1.49 -21.94 -25.75
N ALA A 157 1.98 -21.55 -26.92
CA ALA A 157 1.68 -20.29 -27.59
C ALA A 157 0.79 -20.55 -28.81
N GLU A 158 -0.47 -20.13 -28.72
CA GLU A 158 -1.40 -20.11 -29.85
C GLU A 158 -0.97 -19.05 -30.87
N SER A 159 -0.65 -17.85 -30.39
CA SER A 159 -0.13 -16.74 -31.19
C SER A 159 0.93 -15.96 -30.41
N TYR A 160 1.50 -14.93 -31.02
CA TYR A 160 2.53 -14.09 -30.39
C TYR A 160 2.06 -13.47 -29.06
N HIS A 161 0.82 -13.01 -28.98
CA HIS A 161 0.25 -12.41 -27.77
C HIS A 161 -0.62 -13.38 -26.95
N ASN A 162 -0.97 -14.56 -27.50
CA ASN A 162 -1.81 -15.55 -26.83
C ASN A 162 -1.01 -16.81 -26.51
N PHE A 163 -0.57 -16.94 -25.26
CA PHE A 163 0.17 -18.11 -24.78
C PHE A 163 -0.13 -18.40 -23.31
N TRP A 164 0.02 -19.64 -22.89
CA TRP A 164 -0.19 -20.08 -21.51
C TRP A 164 1.10 -20.71 -20.99
N VAL A 165 1.47 -20.42 -19.75
CA VAL A 165 2.68 -20.93 -19.09
C VAL A 165 2.28 -21.78 -17.90
N GLY A 166 3.04 -22.82 -17.60
CA GLY A 166 2.84 -23.62 -16.40
C GLY A 166 1.75 -24.69 -16.52
N ILE A 167 1.48 -25.19 -17.73
CA ILE A 167 0.47 -26.22 -18.00
C ILE A 167 1.00 -27.58 -17.53
N PRO A 168 0.42 -28.24 -16.52
CA PRO A 168 0.92 -29.52 -16.02
C PRO A 168 0.25 -30.71 -16.71
N SER A 169 0.97 -31.83 -16.83
CA SER A 169 0.40 -33.15 -17.13
C SER A 169 -0.09 -33.86 -15.86
N ASN A 170 -0.79 -34.99 -16.06
CA ASN A 170 -0.93 -35.97 -14.98
C ASN A 170 0.46 -36.53 -14.57
N PRO A 171 0.69 -36.85 -13.28
CA PRO A 171 1.96 -37.40 -12.82
C PRO A 171 2.27 -38.76 -13.44
N VAL A 172 3.53 -38.97 -13.80
CA VAL A 172 4.07 -40.26 -14.26
C VAL A 172 5.00 -40.82 -13.18
N GLN A 173 4.79 -42.07 -12.79
CA GLN A 173 5.68 -42.81 -11.89
C GLN A 173 6.84 -43.42 -12.67
N VAL A 174 8.07 -43.09 -12.29
CA VAL A 174 9.27 -43.79 -12.73
C VAL A 174 9.58 -44.91 -11.75
N VAL A 175 9.47 -46.14 -12.23
CA VAL A 175 9.70 -47.37 -11.45
C VAL A 175 10.95 -48.10 -11.91
N ARG A 176 11.47 -49.00 -11.08
CA ARG A 176 12.57 -49.89 -11.48
C ARG A 176 12.15 -50.72 -12.69
N ARG A 177 13.08 -50.93 -13.62
CA ARG A 177 12.84 -51.69 -14.86
C ARG A 177 12.31 -53.11 -14.62
N ASP A 178 12.67 -53.71 -13.49
CA ASP A 178 12.29 -55.08 -13.13
C ASP A 178 11.01 -55.16 -12.27
N ALA A 179 10.25 -54.06 -12.16
CA ALA A 179 9.01 -54.04 -11.40
C ALA A 179 7.89 -54.83 -12.12
N PRO A 180 7.15 -55.71 -11.43
CA PRO A 180 6.03 -56.45 -12.03
C PRO A 180 4.93 -55.48 -12.48
N GLY A 181 4.58 -55.47 -13.78
CA GLY A 181 3.48 -54.66 -14.33
C GLY A 181 3.78 -53.87 -15.61
N LEU A 182 5.02 -53.87 -16.10
CA LEU A 182 5.36 -53.26 -17.40
C LEU A 182 4.95 -54.22 -18.54
N ALA A 183 4.07 -53.77 -19.44
CA ALA A 183 3.70 -54.54 -20.63
C ALA A 183 4.92 -54.75 -21.54
N PRO A 184 5.11 -55.93 -22.17
CA PRO A 184 6.23 -56.18 -23.08
C PRO A 184 6.16 -55.33 -24.35
N LEU A 185 7.33 -54.97 -24.88
CA LEU A 185 7.54 -54.32 -26.18
C LEU A 185 6.86 -55.11 -27.33
N PRO A 186 6.17 -54.44 -28.28
CA PRO A 186 5.91 -55.03 -29.58
C PRO A 186 7.19 -54.97 -30.42
N THR A 187 7.89 -56.09 -30.54
CA THR A 187 8.90 -56.31 -31.58
C THR A 187 8.24 -56.89 -32.82
N THR A 188 7.86 -56.07 -33.80
CA THR A 188 7.78 -56.47 -35.23
C THR A 188 7.56 -55.27 -36.15
N ASN A 189 8.21 -55.34 -37.31
CA ASN A 189 8.25 -54.39 -38.44
C ASN A 189 6.89 -53.75 -38.84
N PRO A 190 6.90 -52.56 -39.46
CA PRO A 190 5.68 -51.84 -39.83
C PRO A 190 4.99 -52.47 -41.06
N PRO A 191 3.67 -52.75 -41.01
CA PRO A 191 2.86 -52.85 -42.21
C PRO A 191 2.36 -51.47 -42.62
N THR A 192 2.61 -51.12 -43.86
CA THR A 192 1.95 -50.03 -44.59
C THR A 192 0.47 -50.36 -44.80
N ASN A 193 -0.44 -49.68 -44.08
CA ASN A 193 -1.73 -49.20 -44.58
C ASN A 193 -2.53 -48.52 -43.46
N PHE A 194 -2.76 -47.21 -43.61
CA PHE A 194 -3.61 -46.42 -42.74
C PHE A 194 -5.07 -46.57 -43.16
N ASN A 195 -5.89 -47.17 -42.28
CA ASN A 195 -7.32 -46.91 -42.21
C ASN A 195 -7.65 -46.59 -40.75
N PHE A 196 -7.91 -45.31 -40.47
CA PHE A 196 -8.35 -44.86 -39.15
C PHE A 196 -9.83 -45.19 -38.96
N ALA A 197 -10.13 -46.16 -38.10
CA ALA A 197 -11.43 -46.29 -37.46
C ALA A 197 -11.22 -46.15 -35.94
N SER A 198 -11.62 -45.00 -35.40
CA SER A 198 -11.68 -44.76 -33.96
C SER A 198 -12.90 -45.49 -33.37
N THR A 199 -12.67 -46.41 -32.45
CA THR A 199 -13.74 -47.14 -31.73
C THR A 199 -13.92 -46.67 -30.28
N ARG A 200 -13.40 -45.49 -29.91
CA ARG A 200 -13.64 -44.96 -28.56
C ARG A 200 -14.89 -44.09 -28.54
N ALA A 201 -15.89 -44.50 -27.76
CA ALA A 201 -17.11 -43.74 -27.54
C ALA A 201 -16.80 -42.35 -26.93
N PRO A 202 -17.58 -41.30 -27.26
CA PRO A 202 -17.37 -39.96 -26.71
C PRO A 202 -17.54 -39.95 -25.19
N TYR A 203 -16.59 -39.31 -24.50
CA TYR A 203 -16.73 -38.98 -23.09
C TYR A 203 -17.89 -37.99 -22.92
N VAL A 204 -18.97 -38.45 -22.27
CA VAL A 204 -20.07 -37.60 -21.82
C VAL A 204 -19.74 -37.13 -20.41
N PRO A 205 -19.57 -35.83 -20.14
CA PRO A 205 -19.36 -35.35 -18.78
C PRO A 205 -20.62 -35.64 -17.94
N PRO A 206 -20.48 -36.08 -16.67
CA PRO A 206 -21.62 -36.21 -15.78
C PRO A 206 -22.31 -34.86 -15.62
N SER A 207 -23.62 -34.87 -15.76
CA SER A 207 -24.49 -33.71 -15.60
C SER A 207 -24.26 -33.03 -14.24
N TYR A 208 -24.13 -31.70 -14.27
CA TYR A 208 -24.06 -30.85 -13.10
C TYR A 208 -25.36 -30.99 -12.30
N VAL A 209 -25.32 -31.76 -11.21
CA VAL A 209 -26.37 -31.74 -10.20
C VAL A 209 -26.11 -30.51 -9.34
N VAL A 210 -27.00 -29.53 -9.43
CA VAL A 210 -27.03 -28.37 -8.53
C VAL A 210 -27.06 -28.90 -7.09
N PRO A 211 -26.11 -28.54 -6.21
CA PRO A 211 -26.21 -28.91 -4.80
C PRO A 211 -27.47 -28.29 -4.22
N ASN A 212 -28.37 -29.14 -3.71
CA ASN A 212 -29.48 -28.70 -2.89
C ASN A 212 -28.93 -27.85 -1.74
N ALA A 213 -29.49 -26.67 -1.57
CA ALA A 213 -29.21 -25.79 -0.45
C ALA A 213 -29.34 -26.58 0.86
N SER A 214 -28.24 -26.62 1.61
CA SER A 214 -28.17 -27.17 2.96
C SER A 214 -27.42 -26.15 3.85
N PRO A 215 -27.69 -26.18 5.16
CA PRO A 215 -27.76 -25.00 6.01
C PRO A 215 -26.38 -24.41 6.36
N LEU A 216 -26.38 -23.11 6.68
CA LEU A 216 -25.30 -22.27 7.24
C LEU A 216 -23.95 -23.00 7.41
N VAL A 217 -23.12 -22.95 6.37
CA VAL A 217 -21.75 -23.49 6.37
C VAL A 217 -20.93 -22.76 7.44
N GLU A 218 -20.51 -23.50 8.47
CA GLU A 218 -19.50 -23.07 9.42
C GLU A 218 -18.21 -22.75 8.66
N ASP A 219 -17.64 -21.57 8.90
CA ASP A 219 -16.51 -21.06 8.12
C ASP A 219 -15.21 -21.77 8.52
N SER A 220 -14.91 -22.87 7.83
CA SER A 220 -13.78 -23.77 8.10
C SER A 220 -12.40 -23.14 7.96
N PHE A 221 -12.30 -21.92 7.42
CA PHE A 221 -11.02 -21.21 7.36
C PHE A 221 -10.48 -20.95 8.78
N TYR A 222 -11.34 -20.67 9.76
CA TYR A 222 -10.89 -20.29 11.11
C TYR A 222 -10.52 -21.51 11.98
N ASP A 223 -10.81 -22.72 11.52
CA ASP A 223 -10.61 -23.94 12.29
C ASP A 223 -9.11 -24.21 12.50
N GLY A 224 -8.70 -24.35 13.76
CA GLY A 224 -7.31 -24.62 14.14
C GLY A 224 -6.40 -23.38 14.20
N CYS A 225 -6.94 -22.17 14.00
CA CYS A 225 -6.18 -20.94 14.26
C CYS A 225 -5.64 -20.91 15.70
N GLY A 226 -4.35 -20.60 15.87
CA GLY A 226 -3.68 -20.56 17.17
C GLY A 226 -3.31 -21.93 17.75
N GLN A 227 -3.74 -23.02 17.13
CA GLN A 227 -3.48 -24.40 17.60
C GLN A 227 -2.67 -25.21 16.59
N THR A 228 -3.16 -25.31 15.36
CA THR A 228 -2.53 -26.10 14.27
C THR A 228 -2.01 -25.23 13.15
N LYS A 229 -2.46 -23.97 13.07
CA LYS A 229 -2.00 -22.99 12.09
C LYS A 229 -1.95 -21.58 12.68
N THR A 230 -1.00 -20.81 12.18
CA THR A 230 -0.78 -19.41 12.55
C THR A 230 -1.69 -18.53 11.71
N CYS A 231 -2.74 -17.95 12.30
CA CYS A 231 -3.68 -17.09 11.57
C CYS A 231 -3.39 -15.61 11.82
N PHE A 232 -3.51 -14.82 10.76
CA PHE A 232 -3.30 -13.39 10.82
C PHE A 232 -4.20 -12.67 9.81
N GLY A 233 -4.92 -11.65 10.24
CA GLY A 233 -5.90 -10.97 9.40
C GLY A 233 -6.10 -9.50 9.75
N PHE A 234 -6.77 -8.80 8.85
CA PHE A 234 -7.14 -7.39 8.96
C PHE A 234 -8.66 -7.23 9.00
N PRO A 235 -9.22 -6.35 9.85
CA PRO A 235 -8.54 -5.52 10.86
C PRO A 235 -7.95 -6.34 12.02
N ASP A 236 -7.12 -5.72 12.86
CA ASP A 236 -6.59 -6.40 14.04
C ASP A 236 -7.71 -6.97 14.92
N GLY A 237 -7.50 -8.18 15.47
CA GLY A 237 -8.51 -8.92 16.23
C GLY A 237 -9.62 -9.59 15.41
N CYS A 238 -9.70 -9.40 14.09
CA CYS A 238 -10.78 -9.95 13.26
C CYS A 238 -10.84 -11.49 13.22
N VAL A 239 -9.73 -12.16 13.54
CA VAL A 239 -9.63 -13.63 13.54
C VAL A 239 -10.56 -14.21 14.62
N ALA A 240 -10.61 -13.58 15.79
CA ALA A 240 -11.48 -14.00 16.89
C ALA A 240 -12.96 -13.74 16.58
N SER A 241 -13.28 -12.62 15.92
CA SER A 241 -14.65 -12.26 15.53
C SER A 241 -15.11 -12.88 14.20
N LYS A 242 -14.25 -13.63 13.51
CA LYS A 242 -14.48 -14.23 12.18
C LYS A 242 -14.93 -13.21 11.11
N SER A 243 -14.45 -11.96 11.20
CA SER A 243 -14.92 -10.82 10.40
C SER A 243 -13.79 -10.15 9.59
N CYS A 244 -12.80 -10.93 9.14
CA CYS A 244 -11.64 -10.40 8.44
C CYS A 244 -11.92 -9.97 7.00
N ASN A 245 -11.38 -8.80 6.62
CA ASN A 245 -11.38 -8.26 5.26
C ASN A 245 -10.18 -8.71 4.41
N GLY A 246 -9.16 -9.23 5.07
CA GLY A 246 -8.03 -9.94 4.48
C GLY A 246 -7.49 -10.89 5.53
N LEU A 247 -7.25 -12.13 5.16
CA LEU A 247 -6.93 -13.18 6.12
C LEU A 247 -5.87 -14.10 5.53
N SER A 248 -4.93 -14.49 6.38
CA SER A 248 -3.88 -15.46 6.09
C SER A 248 -3.82 -16.52 7.18
N ALA A 249 -3.45 -17.73 6.80
CA ALA A 249 -3.08 -18.78 7.73
C ALA A 249 -1.83 -19.51 7.23
N VAL A 250 -0.91 -19.82 8.13
CA VAL A 250 0.31 -20.59 7.83
C VAL A 250 0.27 -21.90 8.58
N THR A 251 0.34 -23.01 7.85
CA THR A 251 0.40 -24.37 8.39
C THR A 251 1.75 -24.98 8.05
N VAL A 252 2.40 -25.59 9.04
CA VAL A 252 3.72 -26.21 8.86
C VAL A 252 3.65 -27.70 9.17
N ARG A 253 4.18 -28.52 8.25
CA ARG A 253 4.23 -29.98 8.36
C ARG A 253 5.62 -30.48 7.95
N GLY A 254 6.54 -30.56 8.91
CA GLY A 254 7.95 -30.84 8.62
C GLY A 254 8.57 -29.70 7.82
N ASP A 255 9.05 -29.99 6.61
CA ASP A 255 9.60 -28.99 5.68
C ASP A 255 8.56 -28.47 4.67
N ILE A 256 7.27 -28.74 4.89
CA ILE A 256 6.17 -28.26 4.05
C ILE A 256 5.53 -27.03 4.70
N PHE A 257 5.59 -25.89 4.02
CA PHE A 257 4.97 -24.63 4.44
C PHE A 257 3.79 -24.31 3.52
N GLU A 258 2.59 -24.30 4.08
CA GLU A 258 1.34 -24.01 3.38
C GLU A 258 0.74 -22.70 3.88
N PHE A 259 0.47 -21.80 2.94
CA PHE A 259 -0.13 -20.50 3.14
C PHE A 259 -1.55 -20.53 2.58
N GLU A 260 -2.54 -20.19 3.39
CA GLU A 260 -3.91 -19.99 2.96
C GLU A 260 -4.22 -18.50 3.01
N LEU A 261 -4.71 -17.92 1.92
CA LEU A 261 -5.09 -16.52 1.84
C LEU A 261 -6.55 -16.40 1.46
N ARG A 262 -7.23 -15.40 2.04
CA ARG A 262 -8.63 -15.13 1.76
C ARG A 262 -8.98 -13.65 1.83
N SER A 263 -9.78 -13.16 0.88
CA SER A 263 -10.34 -11.80 0.92
C SER A 263 -11.63 -11.74 1.77
N GLY A 264 -12.00 -10.54 2.21
CA GLY A 264 -13.25 -10.32 2.92
C GLY A 264 -14.50 -10.57 2.07
N LYS A 265 -15.58 -11.02 2.72
CA LYS A 265 -16.91 -11.09 2.10
C LYS A 265 -17.36 -9.68 1.70
N GLY A 266 -17.86 -9.50 0.47
CA GLY A 266 -18.33 -8.20 -0.02
C GLY A 266 -17.25 -7.11 -0.16
N SER A 267 -15.97 -7.51 -0.28
CA SER A 267 -14.85 -6.56 -0.35
C SER A 267 -14.57 -6.04 -1.77
N ASP A 268 -15.13 -6.66 -2.80
CA ASP A 268 -14.80 -6.44 -4.22
C ASP A 268 -13.29 -6.45 -4.48
N ALA A 269 -12.58 -7.37 -3.80
CA ALA A 269 -11.14 -7.49 -3.91
C ALA A 269 -10.72 -8.01 -5.28
N ALA A 270 -9.76 -7.34 -5.90
CA ALA A 270 -9.07 -7.79 -7.10
C ALA A 270 -7.85 -8.67 -6.77
N TYR A 271 -7.35 -8.64 -5.53
CA TYR A 271 -6.32 -9.55 -5.06
C TYR A 271 -6.30 -9.66 -3.52
N VAL A 272 -5.72 -10.74 -3.01
CA VAL A 272 -5.24 -10.88 -1.63
C VAL A 272 -3.78 -11.32 -1.65
N ALA A 273 -2.95 -10.73 -0.80
CA ALA A 273 -1.52 -11.02 -0.76
C ALA A 273 -0.98 -11.08 0.67
N LEU A 274 0.08 -11.86 0.85
CA LEU A 274 0.85 -11.95 2.08
C LEU A 274 2.33 -11.74 1.80
N GLY A 275 2.92 -10.73 2.44
CA GLY A 275 4.34 -10.43 2.43
C GLY A 275 5.08 -11.02 3.63
N LEU A 276 6.29 -11.49 3.39
CA LEU A 276 7.29 -11.83 4.40
C LEU A 276 8.33 -10.71 4.44
N SER A 277 8.41 -10.00 5.57
CA SER A 277 9.30 -8.86 5.73
C SER A 277 10.20 -8.98 6.95
N HIS A 278 11.36 -8.33 6.90
CA HIS A 278 12.24 -8.20 8.06
C HIS A 278 11.85 -7.04 8.98
N ASP A 279 10.93 -6.17 8.56
CA ASP A 279 10.37 -5.11 9.40
C ASP A 279 8.85 -5.00 9.22
N ALA A 280 8.19 -4.15 10.02
CA ALA A 280 6.74 -3.96 9.97
C ALA A 280 6.30 -3.03 8.81
N LYS A 281 7.08 -2.90 7.73
CA LYS A 281 6.83 -1.97 6.63
C LYS A 281 6.91 -2.72 5.30
N MET A 282 6.05 -2.31 4.36
CA MET A 282 6.20 -2.76 2.97
C MET A 282 7.43 -2.08 2.36
N GLY A 283 8.40 -2.87 1.95
CA GLY A 283 9.71 -2.44 1.53
C GLY A 283 10.36 -3.43 0.58
N GLU A 284 11.23 -4.27 1.11
CA GLU A 284 12.06 -5.26 0.38
C GLU A 284 11.62 -6.66 0.82
N ASP A 285 10.42 -7.05 0.39
CA ASP A 285 9.67 -8.18 0.96
C ASP A 285 9.33 -9.20 -0.12
N LEU A 286 9.25 -10.47 0.30
CA LEU A 286 8.76 -11.55 -0.56
C LEU A 286 7.24 -11.68 -0.39
N ALA A 287 6.49 -11.42 -1.45
CA ALA A 287 5.03 -11.45 -1.44
C ALA A 287 4.48 -12.66 -2.21
N THR A 288 3.40 -13.22 -1.67
CA THR A 288 2.57 -14.26 -2.29
C THR A 288 1.22 -13.63 -2.59
N GLU A 289 0.83 -13.59 -3.85
CA GLU A 289 -0.37 -12.91 -4.35
C GLU A 289 -1.35 -13.92 -4.92
N CYS A 290 -2.64 -13.75 -4.62
CA CYS A 290 -3.72 -14.52 -5.20
C CYS A 290 -4.71 -13.59 -5.89
N VAL A 291 -4.89 -13.81 -7.19
CA VAL A 291 -5.57 -12.88 -8.09
C VAL A 291 -6.64 -13.64 -8.89
N PRO A 292 -7.94 -13.33 -8.73
CA PRO A 292 -9.00 -13.89 -9.57
C PRO A 292 -8.91 -13.30 -10.99
N GLU A 293 -8.57 -14.13 -11.96
CA GLU A 293 -8.51 -13.78 -13.39
C GLU A 293 -9.17 -14.88 -14.22
N ASN A 294 -9.99 -14.49 -15.20
CA ASN A 294 -10.65 -15.41 -16.13
C ASN A 294 -11.40 -16.59 -15.47
N GLY A 295 -12.06 -16.33 -14.33
CA GLY A 295 -12.88 -17.30 -13.61
C GLY A 295 -12.11 -18.29 -12.73
N ARG A 296 -10.80 -18.08 -12.52
CA ARG A 296 -9.97 -18.87 -11.61
C ARG A 296 -9.08 -17.95 -10.78
N VAL A 297 -8.57 -18.44 -9.65
CA VAL A 297 -7.62 -17.69 -8.82
C VAL A 297 -6.21 -18.15 -9.19
N ASN A 298 -5.40 -17.22 -9.69
CA ASN A 298 -4.00 -17.44 -10.05
C ASN A 298 -3.09 -17.08 -8.88
N LEU A 299 -1.96 -17.78 -8.78
CA LEU A 299 -0.90 -17.54 -7.82
C LEU A 299 0.25 -16.80 -8.50
N TYR A 300 0.74 -15.73 -7.86
CA TYR A 300 1.99 -15.09 -8.22
C TYR A 300 2.89 -14.92 -7.00
N SER A 301 4.19 -15.04 -7.20
CA SER A 301 5.19 -14.56 -6.25
C SER A 301 5.79 -13.26 -6.76
N SER A 302 5.97 -12.28 -5.88
CA SER A 302 6.55 -10.99 -6.24
C SER A 302 7.52 -10.50 -5.17
N TYR A 303 8.41 -9.61 -5.57
CA TYR A 303 9.30 -8.90 -4.65
C TYR A 303 8.86 -7.45 -4.58
N THR A 304 8.56 -6.98 -3.37
CA THR A 304 8.17 -5.59 -3.15
C THR A 304 9.41 -4.70 -3.17
N ALA A 305 9.25 -3.47 -3.66
CA ALA A 305 10.27 -2.44 -3.62
C ALA A 305 9.68 -1.12 -3.11
N ASN A 306 10.53 -0.28 -2.50
CA ASN A 306 10.13 1.02 -1.94
C ASN A 306 10.44 2.22 -2.85
N ASN A 307 11.17 2.02 -3.96
CA ASN A 307 11.54 3.09 -4.88
C ASN A 307 11.82 2.57 -6.31
N PRO A 308 10.84 2.66 -7.24
CA PRO A 308 9.45 3.04 -7.01
C PRO A 308 8.68 1.97 -6.21
N PHE A 309 7.56 2.35 -5.60
CA PHE A 309 6.66 1.40 -4.94
C PHE A 309 6.02 0.46 -5.97
N ALA A 310 6.42 -0.81 -5.95
CA ALA A 310 5.95 -1.84 -6.87
C ALA A 310 6.03 -3.23 -6.24
N ALA A 311 5.22 -4.17 -6.75
CA ALA A 311 5.35 -5.60 -6.49
C ALA A 311 5.80 -6.27 -7.79
N VAL A 312 7.09 -6.56 -7.91
CA VAL A 312 7.69 -7.02 -9.17
C VAL A 312 7.65 -8.54 -9.22
N ARG A 313 6.87 -9.10 -10.15
CA ARG A 313 6.78 -10.57 -10.34
C ARG A 313 8.00 -11.16 -11.03
N GLY A 314 8.63 -10.40 -11.94
CA GLY A 314 9.74 -10.88 -12.77
C GLY A 314 11.05 -11.17 -12.02
N SER A 315 11.23 -10.64 -10.82
CA SER A 315 12.43 -10.87 -9.99
C SER A 315 12.33 -12.14 -9.13
N VAL A 316 11.17 -12.78 -9.06
CA VAL A 316 10.95 -14.00 -8.28
C VAL A 316 10.59 -15.15 -9.21
N SER A 317 11.26 -16.29 -9.03
CA SER A 317 10.88 -17.54 -9.70
C SER A 317 9.45 -17.92 -9.29
N GLN A 318 8.54 -17.98 -10.25
CA GLN A 318 7.14 -18.36 -9.99
C GLN A 318 7.02 -19.83 -9.54
N ASN A 319 8.06 -20.63 -9.76
CA ASN A 319 8.13 -22.01 -9.29
C ASN A 319 8.48 -22.14 -7.80
N SER A 320 8.90 -21.06 -7.13
CA SER A 320 9.17 -21.04 -5.68
C SER A 320 7.92 -21.22 -4.81
N ALA A 321 6.75 -21.24 -5.43
CA ALA A 321 5.48 -21.51 -4.81
C ALA A 321 4.55 -22.25 -5.78
N ARG A 322 3.68 -23.12 -5.24
CA ARG A 322 2.68 -23.87 -6.01
C ARG A 322 1.29 -23.69 -5.44
N LEU A 323 0.31 -23.49 -6.31
CA LEU A 323 -1.09 -23.42 -5.94
C LEU A 323 -1.62 -24.85 -5.71
N LEU A 324 -2.11 -25.12 -4.50
CA LEU A 324 -2.68 -26.41 -4.11
C LEU A 324 -4.20 -26.44 -4.28
N ASN A 325 -4.86 -25.35 -3.90
CA ASN A 325 -6.32 -25.21 -3.99
C ASN A 325 -6.66 -23.73 -4.16
N ALA A 326 -7.75 -23.43 -4.86
CA ALA A 326 -8.19 -22.05 -5.06
C ALA A 326 -9.67 -21.99 -5.41
N SER A 327 -10.34 -20.92 -5.01
CA SER A 327 -11.74 -20.69 -5.34
C SER A 327 -12.05 -19.20 -5.38
N PHE A 328 -12.96 -18.83 -6.28
CA PHE A 328 -13.55 -17.50 -6.33
C PHE A 328 -15.07 -17.65 -6.32
N VAL A 329 -15.67 -17.53 -5.13
CA VAL A 329 -17.11 -17.76 -4.91
C VAL A 329 -17.68 -16.54 -4.20
N ASP A 330 -18.80 -16.00 -4.69
CA ASP A 330 -19.46 -14.82 -4.13
C ASP A 330 -18.52 -13.60 -3.94
N GLY A 331 -17.58 -13.40 -4.88
CA GLY A 331 -16.59 -12.32 -4.82
C GLY A 331 -15.47 -12.53 -3.79
N VAL A 332 -15.42 -13.69 -3.12
CA VAL A 332 -14.39 -14.04 -2.15
C VAL A 332 -13.27 -14.82 -2.84
N ILE A 333 -12.06 -14.28 -2.76
CA ILE A 333 -10.83 -14.93 -3.22
C ILE A 333 -10.37 -15.87 -2.12
N TYR A 334 -10.10 -17.13 -2.46
CA TYR A 334 -9.38 -18.07 -1.61
C TYR A 334 -8.30 -18.77 -2.42
N CYS A 335 -7.13 -18.93 -1.81
CA CYS A 335 -6.06 -19.74 -2.35
C CYS A 335 -5.28 -20.43 -1.23
N LYS A 336 -4.81 -21.63 -1.51
CA LYS A 336 -3.90 -22.41 -0.68
C LYS A 336 -2.65 -22.67 -1.48
N VAL A 337 -1.52 -22.24 -0.95
CA VAL A 337 -0.24 -22.16 -1.64
C VAL A 337 0.80 -22.90 -0.82
N GLN A 338 1.58 -23.76 -1.43
CA GLN A 338 2.78 -24.29 -0.80
C GLN A 338 4.00 -23.52 -1.31
N ARG A 339 4.85 -23.05 -0.40
CA ARG A 339 6.09 -22.37 -0.76
C ARG A 339 7.32 -23.22 -0.46
N ASP A 340 8.39 -22.94 -1.19
CA ASP A 340 9.71 -23.47 -0.89
C ASP A 340 10.23 -22.93 0.45
N VAL A 341 10.96 -23.78 1.17
CA VAL A 341 11.52 -23.44 2.49
C VAL A 341 12.48 -22.26 2.41
N VAL A 342 13.26 -22.19 1.33
CA VAL A 342 14.24 -21.12 1.11
C VAL A 342 14.00 -20.50 -0.25
N THR A 343 13.76 -19.20 -0.28
CA THR A 343 13.66 -18.41 -1.51
C THR A 343 14.70 -17.29 -1.46
N THR A 344 15.53 -17.17 -2.50
CA THR A 344 16.50 -16.06 -2.61
C THR A 344 16.10 -15.15 -3.76
N VAL A 345 15.99 -13.85 -3.50
CA VAL A 345 15.64 -12.82 -4.49
C VAL A 345 16.42 -11.54 -4.19
N GLU A 346 17.00 -10.91 -5.22
CA GLU A 346 17.73 -9.62 -5.11
C GLU A 346 18.78 -9.61 -3.98
N GLY A 347 19.49 -10.73 -3.77
CA GLY A 347 20.51 -10.87 -2.73
C GLY A 347 19.99 -11.05 -1.30
N ARG A 348 18.66 -11.12 -1.10
CA ARG A 348 18.01 -11.43 0.19
C ARG A 348 17.52 -12.87 0.23
N THR A 349 17.72 -13.53 1.36
CA THR A 349 17.30 -14.91 1.58
C THR A 349 16.13 -14.96 2.56
N PHE A 350 15.04 -15.58 2.13
CA PHE A 350 13.85 -15.86 2.95
C PHE A 350 13.84 -17.35 3.31
N ASP A 351 14.20 -17.67 4.55
CA ASP A 351 14.24 -19.02 5.11
C ASP A 351 13.05 -19.20 6.08
N LEU A 352 12.01 -19.90 5.64
CA LEU A 352 10.78 -20.10 6.40
C LEU A 352 10.97 -20.95 7.67
N LYS A 353 12.06 -21.72 7.75
CA LYS A 353 12.35 -22.64 8.86
C LYS A 353 13.12 -21.96 9.98
N ASN A 354 14.15 -21.20 9.64
CA ASN A 354 15.04 -20.58 10.64
C ASN A 354 14.82 -19.07 10.80
N GLY A 355 14.29 -18.41 9.77
CA GLY A 355 14.08 -16.97 9.75
C GLY A 355 12.89 -16.53 10.61
N ALA A 356 12.95 -15.27 11.04
CA ALA A 356 11.83 -14.59 11.67
C ALA A 356 11.39 -13.39 10.82
N TYR A 357 10.10 -13.32 10.52
CA TYR A 357 9.53 -12.35 9.60
C TYR A 357 8.27 -11.71 10.15
N HIS A 358 8.09 -10.42 9.88
CA HIS A 358 6.78 -9.81 9.97
C HIS A 358 5.91 -10.32 8.81
N LEU A 359 4.70 -10.76 9.15
CA LEU A 359 3.64 -11.01 8.16
C LEU A 359 2.96 -9.71 7.78
N LEU A 360 2.86 -9.45 6.47
CA LEU A 360 2.19 -8.28 5.90
C LEU A 360 0.97 -8.73 5.09
N ILE A 361 -0.24 -8.65 5.64
CA ILE A 361 -1.46 -8.95 4.87
C ILE A 361 -1.87 -7.73 4.06
N ALA A 362 -2.24 -7.93 2.80
CA ALA A 362 -2.66 -6.87 1.88
C ALA A 362 -3.84 -7.33 0.99
N THR A 363 -4.83 -6.46 0.80
CA THR A 363 -5.98 -6.68 -0.08
C THR A 363 -6.27 -5.39 -0.84
N GLY A 364 -6.53 -5.45 -2.15
CA GLY A 364 -6.81 -4.25 -2.96
C GLY A 364 -7.78 -4.47 -4.11
N LYS A 365 -8.35 -3.37 -4.63
CA LYS A 365 -9.33 -3.33 -5.72
C LYS A 365 -8.74 -3.22 -7.12
N THR A 366 -7.45 -2.90 -7.22
CA THR A 366 -6.80 -2.60 -8.49
C THR A 366 -5.65 -3.55 -8.78
N LEU A 367 -5.46 -3.87 -10.05
CA LEU A 367 -4.30 -4.56 -10.59
C LEU A 367 -3.52 -3.60 -11.48
N LYS A 368 -2.22 -3.84 -11.63
CA LYS A 368 -1.33 -3.13 -12.55
C LYS A 368 -0.73 -4.14 -13.52
N ASP A 369 -0.14 -3.65 -14.60
CA ASP A 369 0.57 -4.53 -15.53
C ASP A 369 1.68 -5.28 -14.79
N ASN A 370 1.59 -6.62 -14.77
CA ASN A 370 2.53 -7.53 -14.11
C ASN A 370 2.74 -7.30 -12.59
N SER A 371 1.78 -6.69 -11.90
CA SER A 371 1.85 -6.38 -10.46
C SER A 371 0.45 -6.21 -9.88
N VAL A 372 0.31 -6.36 -8.56
CA VAL A 372 -0.89 -5.88 -7.87
C VAL A 372 -0.88 -4.35 -7.72
N GLY A 373 -2.07 -3.75 -7.63
CA GLY A 373 -2.25 -2.33 -7.36
C GLY A 373 -2.11 -1.98 -5.88
N TYR A 374 -2.51 -0.76 -5.51
CA TYR A 374 -2.45 -0.35 -4.10
C TYR A 374 -3.48 -1.13 -3.26
N HIS A 375 -3.10 -1.53 -2.05
CA HIS A 375 -3.94 -2.32 -1.13
C HIS A 375 -4.93 -1.41 -0.37
N ASP A 376 -5.87 -0.84 -1.10
CA ASP A 376 -6.88 0.11 -0.60
C ASP A 376 -7.98 -0.52 0.27
N ILE A 377 -8.17 -1.85 0.21
CA ILE A 377 -9.18 -2.55 1.03
C ILE A 377 -8.64 -2.84 2.43
N GLY A 378 -7.42 -3.36 2.51
CA GLY A 378 -6.86 -3.79 3.78
C GLY A 378 -5.35 -3.95 3.76
N ARG A 379 -4.71 -3.50 4.84
CA ARG A 379 -3.29 -3.69 5.09
C ARG A 379 -3.02 -3.79 6.58
N LEU A 380 -2.22 -4.76 6.98
CA LEU A 380 -1.79 -4.87 8.37
C LEU A 380 -0.44 -5.58 8.44
N PRO A 381 0.60 -4.95 8.99
CA PRO A 381 1.79 -5.68 9.42
C PRO A 381 1.52 -6.33 10.79
N SER A 382 2.06 -7.52 11.00
CA SER A 382 2.13 -8.13 12.34
C SER A 382 2.95 -7.28 13.31
N ALA A 383 2.58 -7.29 14.60
CA ALA A 383 3.23 -6.47 15.62
C ALA A 383 4.69 -6.84 15.87
N GLN A 384 5.04 -8.13 15.73
CA GLN A 384 6.36 -8.68 15.98
C GLN A 384 6.73 -9.68 14.88
N PRO A 385 8.03 -9.86 14.58
CA PRO A 385 8.47 -10.88 13.65
C PRO A 385 8.25 -12.26 14.26
N ILE A 386 7.87 -13.22 13.41
CA ILE A 386 7.54 -14.58 13.82
C ILE A 386 8.40 -15.58 13.05
N ASN A 387 8.81 -16.66 13.72
CA ASN A 387 9.30 -17.84 13.02
C ASN A 387 8.08 -18.67 12.59
N LEU A 388 7.95 -18.91 11.29
CA LEU A 388 6.77 -19.56 10.72
C LEU A 388 6.65 -21.04 11.12
N ALA A 389 7.74 -21.69 11.53
CA ALA A 389 7.71 -23.05 12.07
C ALA A 389 7.02 -23.16 13.44
N VAL A 390 6.76 -22.03 14.10
CA VAL A 390 6.08 -21.97 15.40
C VAL A 390 4.64 -21.51 15.20
N VAL A 391 3.69 -22.30 15.70
CA VAL A 391 2.28 -21.91 15.75
C VAL A 391 2.04 -20.97 16.93
N GLN A 392 1.50 -19.79 16.66
CA GLN A 392 1.18 -18.80 17.68
C GLN A 392 0.08 -17.84 17.20
N ASP A 393 -0.52 -17.12 18.14
CA ASP A 393 -1.46 -16.05 17.86
C ASP A 393 -0.72 -14.77 17.44
N LEU A 394 -1.18 -14.12 16.38
CA LEU A 394 -0.60 -12.87 15.88
C LEU A 394 -1.58 -11.71 16.03
N SER A 395 -1.08 -10.62 16.59
CA SER A 395 -1.73 -9.31 16.55
C SER A 395 -1.11 -8.42 15.47
N GLY A 396 -1.89 -7.48 14.97
CA GLY A 396 -1.42 -6.41 14.08
C GLY A 396 -0.64 -5.33 14.82
N SER A 397 0.14 -4.55 14.06
CA SER A 397 0.79 -3.35 14.58
C SER A 397 -0.24 -2.30 14.97
N SER A 398 -0.02 -1.66 16.13
CA SER A 398 -0.92 -0.64 16.65
C SER A 398 -0.76 0.70 15.91
N MET A 399 -1.88 1.34 15.56
CA MET A 399 -1.91 2.72 15.05
C MET A 399 -1.98 3.77 16.17
N LEU A 400 -1.90 3.36 17.45
CA LEU A 400 -2.08 4.23 18.61
C LEU A 400 -1.16 5.45 18.58
N LEU A 401 0.13 5.26 18.29
CA LEU A 401 1.11 6.35 18.28
C LEU A 401 0.81 7.37 17.17
N VAL A 402 0.37 6.92 15.99
CA VAL A 402 -0.04 7.78 14.87
C VAL A 402 -1.28 8.60 15.24
N ARG A 403 -2.28 7.95 15.85
CA ARG A 403 -3.52 8.60 16.29
C ARG A 403 -3.26 9.64 17.39
N LEU A 404 -2.42 9.30 18.37
CA LEU A 404 -2.02 10.24 19.43
C LEU A 404 -1.22 11.42 18.87
N HIS A 405 -0.31 11.19 17.92
CA HIS A 405 0.38 12.26 17.21
C HIS A 405 -0.61 13.24 16.58
N GLY A 406 -1.57 12.74 15.79
CA GLY A 406 -2.59 13.57 15.14
C GLY A 406 -3.46 14.32 16.15
N ALA A 407 -3.93 13.65 17.20
CA ALA A 407 -4.76 14.25 18.25
C ALA A 407 -4.05 15.38 18.99
N PHE A 408 -2.78 15.18 19.37
CA PHE A 408 -1.97 16.20 20.04
C PHE A 408 -1.65 17.38 19.11
N MET A 409 -1.38 17.14 17.82
CA MET A 409 -1.16 18.22 16.85
C MET A 409 -2.42 19.06 16.62
N ILE A 410 -3.62 18.45 16.56
CA ILE A 410 -4.89 19.18 16.47
C ILE A 410 -5.15 20.00 17.75
N ALA A 411 -5.00 19.39 18.92
CA ALA A 411 -5.17 20.08 20.20
C ALA A 411 -4.20 21.27 20.34
N ALA A 412 -2.93 21.07 19.94
CA ALA A 412 -1.92 22.10 19.94
C ALA A 412 -2.28 23.25 18.98
N TRP A 413 -2.40 22.96 17.68
CA TRP A 413 -2.40 23.99 16.64
C TRP A 413 -3.78 24.55 16.29
N ILE A 414 -4.82 23.72 16.30
CA ILE A 414 -6.20 24.19 16.09
C ILE A 414 -6.72 24.77 17.41
N GLY A 415 -6.54 24.07 18.52
CA GLY A 415 -7.01 24.53 19.83
C GLY A 415 -6.16 25.64 20.45
N THR A 416 -5.07 25.24 21.11
CA THR A 416 -4.33 26.14 22.02
C THR A 416 -3.63 27.31 21.31
N THR A 417 -3.05 27.08 20.12
CA THR A 417 -2.38 28.14 19.35
C THR A 417 -3.36 29.22 18.91
N SER A 418 -4.47 28.81 18.28
CA SER A 418 -5.50 29.74 17.78
C SER A 418 -6.05 30.62 18.90
N LEU A 419 -6.34 30.02 20.07
CA LEU A 419 -6.81 30.76 21.23
C LEU A 419 -5.72 31.69 21.78
N GLY A 420 -4.48 31.23 21.87
CA GLY A 420 -3.36 32.02 22.39
C GLY A 420 -3.00 33.22 21.51
N ILE A 421 -3.16 33.13 20.18
CA ILE A 421 -3.00 34.26 19.25
C ILE A 421 -4.09 35.32 19.50
N ILE A 422 -5.35 34.90 19.68
CA ILE A 422 -6.46 35.81 19.98
C ILE A 422 -6.20 36.58 21.29
N PHE A 423 -5.80 35.89 22.36
CA PHE A 423 -5.45 36.54 23.63
C PHE A 423 -4.34 37.58 23.45
N ALA A 424 -3.24 37.21 22.78
CA ALA A 424 -2.11 38.11 22.58
C ALA A 424 -2.44 39.32 21.71
N ARG A 425 -3.36 39.19 20.75
CA ARG A 425 -3.67 40.27 19.80
C ARG A 425 -4.77 41.20 20.29
N TYR A 426 -5.86 40.65 20.86
CA TYR A 426 -7.11 41.38 21.04
C TYR A 426 -7.46 41.70 22.49
N PHE A 427 -6.85 41.00 23.45
CA PHE A 427 -7.23 41.10 24.87
C PHE A 427 -6.25 41.91 25.73
N LYS A 428 -5.25 42.58 25.15
CA LYS A 428 -4.29 43.43 25.89
C LYS A 428 -4.96 44.53 26.74
N GLN A 429 -6.09 45.04 26.27
CA GLN A 429 -6.87 46.11 26.90
C GLN A 429 -8.19 45.59 27.53
N THR A 430 -8.19 44.31 27.92
CA THR A 430 -9.33 43.66 28.59
C THR A 430 -8.81 43.07 29.90
N TRP A 431 -9.57 43.24 30.99
CA TRP A 431 -9.17 42.94 32.36
C TRP A 431 -7.99 43.79 32.88
N VAL A 432 -7.96 45.08 32.55
CA VAL A 432 -6.83 46.00 32.88
C VAL A 432 -6.63 46.16 34.41
N GLY A 433 -7.67 45.89 35.21
CA GLY A 433 -7.60 45.91 36.68
C GLY A 433 -7.41 44.55 37.37
N SER A 434 -7.28 43.45 36.63
CA SER A 434 -7.12 42.10 37.17
C SER A 434 -5.79 41.51 36.73
N GLN A 435 -5.10 40.85 37.65
CA GLN A 435 -3.81 40.20 37.39
C GLN A 435 -3.84 38.77 37.88
N THR A 436 -3.20 37.87 37.13
CA THR A 436 -2.96 36.49 37.55
C THR A 436 -1.45 36.36 37.80
N CYS A 437 -1.07 35.98 39.02
CA CYS A 437 0.33 35.86 39.44
C CYS A 437 1.17 37.12 39.15
N GLY A 438 0.60 38.31 39.42
CA GLY A 438 1.28 39.60 39.23
C GLY A 438 1.56 39.98 37.77
N LYS A 439 0.94 39.30 36.80
CA LYS A 439 1.00 39.63 35.37
C LYS A 439 -0.39 39.91 34.82
N ASP A 440 -0.45 40.72 33.77
CA ASP A 440 -1.69 41.00 33.05
C ASP A 440 -2.33 39.69 32.54
N GLN A 441 -3.66 39.59 32.65
CA GLN A 441 -4.42 38.37 32.32
C GLN A 441 -4.11 37.87 30.91
N TRP A 442 -4.13 38.75 29.90
CA TRP A 442 -3.89 38.37 28.51
C TRP A 442 -2.51 37.70 28.31
N PHE A 443 -1.49 38.18 29.03
CA PHE A 443 -0.13 37.67 28.94
C PHE A 443 0.02 36.33 29.66
N ALA A 444 -0.64 36.19 30.82
CA ALA A 444 -0.69 34.93 31.56
C ALA A 444 -1.35 33.82 30.72
N TRP A 445 -2.53 34.10 30.14
CA TRP A 445 -3.26 33.15 29.29
C TRP A 445 -2.51 32.82 28.00
N HIS A 446 -1.99 33.82 27.30
CA HIS A 446 -1.17 33.59 26.11
C HIS A 446 0.02 32.67 26.43
N ARG A 447 0.78 32.97 27.49
CA ARG A 447 1.92 32.16 27.89
C ARG A 447 1.51 30.73 28.25
N MET A 448 0.44 30.56 29.02
CA MET A 448 -0.05 29.24 29.40
C MET A 448 -0.40 28.41 28.16
N LEU A 449 -1.17 28.99 27.23
CA LEU A 449 -1.59 28.33 26.00
C LEU A 449 -0.39 27.98 25.11
N MET A 450 0.57 28.89 24.93
CA MET A 450 1.77 28.64 24.12
C MET A 450 2.69 27.56 24.73
N VAL A 451 2.80 27.50 26.07
CA VAL A 451 3.53 26.42 26.74
C VAL A 451 2.82 25.09 26.52
N THR A 452 1.49 25.05 26.64
CA THR A 452 0.71 23.85 26.33
C THR A 452 0.90 23.43 24.87
N THR A 453 0.84 24.36 23.90
CA THR A 453 1.13 24.08 22.48
C THR A 453 2.50 23.45 22.30
N TRP A 454 3.54 24.04 22.92
CA TRP A 454 4.91 23.57 22.80
C TRP A 454 5.07 22.16 23.38
N THR A 455 4.53 21.91 24.58
CA THR A 455 4.60 20.58 25.21
C THR A 455 3.88 19.50 24.40
N LEU A 456 2.65 19.78 23.92
CA LEU A 456 1.91 18.85 23.07
C LEU A 456 2.64 18.57 21.75
N THR A 457 3.25 19.60 21.14
CA THR A 457 4.03 19.47 19.91
C THR A 457 5.28 18.61 20.13
N VAL A 458 5.99 18.80 21.23
CA VAL A 458 7.17 17.99 21.60
C VAL A 458 6.79 16.53 21.76
N VAL A 459 5.75 16.23 22.55
CA VAL A 459 5.28 14.86 22.77
C VAL A 459 4.84 14.25 21.45
N ALA A 460 4.00 14.93 20.67
CA ALA A 460 3.53 14.46 19.37
C ALA A 460 4.69 14.16 18.40
N TYR A 461 5.73 15.01 18.38
CA TYR A 461 6.91 14.82 17.54
C TYR A 461 7.71 13.58 17.97
N ILE A 462 7.86 13.33 19.28
CA ILE A 462 8.53 12.12 19.78
C ILE A 462 7.74 10.86 19.39
N LEU A 463 6.41 10.87 19.56
CA LEU A 463 5.55 9.72 19.24
C LEU A 463 5.71 9.27 17.79
N ILE A 464 5.72 10.21 16.83
CA ILE A 464 5.83 9.85 15.40
C ILE A 464 7.23 9.33 15.04
N TRP A 465 8.28 9.81 15.71
CA TRP A 465 9.64 9.27 15.51
C TRP A 465 9.79 7.85 16.04
N VAL A 466 9.20 7.56 17.20
CA VAL A 466 9.18 6.20 17.78
C VAL A 466 8.44 5.23 16.86
N GLU A 467 7.33 5.68 16.28
CA GLU A 467 6.51 4.89 15.36
C GLU A 467 7.21 4.67 14.00
N LEU A 468 7.73 5.72 13.37
CA LEU A 468 8.30 5.61 12.03
C LEU A 468 9.74 5.10 12.00
N LYS A 469 10.54 5.36 13.04
CA LYS A 469 11.98 4.99 13.15
C LYS A 469 12.88 5.44 11.98
N ARG A 470 12.35 6.19 11.02
CA ARG A 470 13.06 6.73 9.86
C ARG A 470 12.38 8.02 9.40
N ALA A 471 13.16 8.91 8.79
CA ALA A 471 12.61 10.08 8.14
C ALA A 471 11.85 9.69 6.88
N VAL A 472 10.67 10.27 6.69
CA VAL A 472 9.85 10.10 5.50
C VAL A 472 9.49 11.47 4.97
N TRP A 473 9.82 11.75 3.70
CA TRP A 473 9.78 13.11 3.14
C TRP A 473 8.61 13.27 2.17
N HIS A 474 7.57 13.96 2.64
CA HIS A 474 6.37 14.31 1.88
C HIS A 474 5.95 15.74 2.25
N ALA A 475 4.97 16.30 1.54
CA ALA A 475 4.48 17.65 1.82
C ALA A 475 4.11 17.87 3.30
N HIS A 476 3.37 16.94 3.92
CA HIS A 476 3.01 16.97 5.34
C HIS A 476 4.22 17.00 6.28
N SER A 477 5.19 16.09 6.12
CA SER A 477 6.32 15.97 7.04
C SER A 477 7.32 17.12 6.89
N ILE A 478 7.49 17.65 5.67
CA ILE A 478 8.34 18.82 5.41
C ILE A 478 7.73 20.07 6.05
N THR A 479 6.45 20.38 5.78
CA THR A 479 5.79 21.56 6.37
C THR A 479 5.64 21.42 7.89
N GLY A 480 5.36 20.22 8.39
CA GLY A 480 5.34 19.91 9.82
C GLY A 480 6.69 20.13 10.48
N LEU A 481 7.80 19.68 9.88
CA LEU A 481 9.14 19.89 10.43
C LEU A 481 9.51 21.37 10.52
N ILE A 482 9.25 22.16 9.47
CA ILE A 482 9.47 23.61 9.48
C ILE A 482 8.65 24.26 10.60
N THR A 483 7.39 23.84 10.75
CA THR A 483 6.50 24.32 11.82
C THR A 483 7.05 24.02 13.20
N VAL A 484 7.54 22.79 13.44
CA VAL A 484 8.16 22.40 14.71
C VAL A 484 9.41 23.25 14.98
N ILE A 485 10.28 23.46 13.99
CA ILE A 485 11.48 24.31 14.16
C ILE A 485 11.08 25.73 14.58
N LEU A 486 10.11 26.34 13.89
CA LEU A 486 9.60 27.66 14.26
C LEU A 486 9.00 27.67 15.67
N CYS A 487 8.26 26.62 16.05
CA CYS A 487 7.69 26.45 17.38
C CYS A 487 8.75 26.44 18.49
N PHE A 488 9.94 25.89 18.25
CA PHE A 488 11.06 25.92 19.21
C PHE A 488 11.80 27.26 19.25
N ILE A 489 11.91 27.96 18.12
CA ILE A 489 12.56 29.27 18.06
C ILE A 489 11.76 30.33 18.85
N GLN A 490 10.42 30.28 18.80
CA GLN A 490 9.56 31.27 19.47
C GLN A 490 9.78 31.41 21.00
N PRO A 491 9.75 30.34 21.81
CA PRO A 491 9.98 30.44 23.25
C PRO A 491 11.42 30.85 23.58
N ILE A 492 12.43 30.37 22.82
CA ILE A 492 13.82 30.79 23.00
C ILE A 492 13.95 32.30 22.78
N GLY A 493 13.40 32.81 21.68
CA GLY A 493 13.36 34.26 21.43
C GLY A 493 12.62 35.02 22.53
N ALA A 494 11.53 34.46 23.06
CA ALA A 494 10.76 35.07 24.14
C ALA A 494 11.50 35.12 25.49
N LEU A 495 12.46 34.23 25.75
CA LEU A 495 13.34 34.31 26.92
C LEU A 495 14.27 35.53 26.86
N PHE A 496 14.74 35.86 25.65
CA PHE A 496 15.58 37.04 25.40
C PHE A 496 14.76 38.30 25.09
N ARG A 497 13.49 38.34 25.51
CA ARG A 497 12.59 39.47 25.25
C ARG A 497 13.14 40.77 25.85
N PRO A 498 13.39 41.82 25.04
CA PRO A 498 13.88 43.11 25.53
C PRO A 498 12.91 43.84 26.47
N GLY A 499 13.47 44.70 27.32
CA GLY A 499 12.70 45.53 28.25
C GLY A 499 11.64 46.40 27.56
N PRO A 500 10.64 46.93 28.30
CA PRO A 500 9.57 47.75 27.73
C PRO A 500 10.05 49.00 26.96
N ASN A 501 11.18 49.57 27.36
CA ASN A 501 11.72 50.83 26.81
C ASN A 501 13.00 50.63 25.95
N ASP A 502 13.30 49.39 25.55
CA ASP A 502 14.50 49.06 24.78
C ASP A 502 14.32 49.32 23.27
N LYS A 503 15.35 49.85 22.60
CA LYS A 503 15.35 50.14 21.15
C LYS A 503 15.18 48.87 20.29
N SER A 504 15.59 47.71 20.80
CA SER A 504 15.46 46.42 20.11
C SER A 504 14.05 45.82 20.19
N ARG A 505 13.19 46.36 21.08
CA ARG A 505 11.85 45.83 21.35
C ARG A 505 10.90 45.81 20.13
N PRO A 506 10.88 46.80 19.23
CA PRO A 506 10.06 46.76 18.03
C PRO A 506 10.45 45.63 17.07
N TYR A 507 11.75 45.40 16.86
CA TYR A 507 12.25 44.31 16.01
C TYR A 507 11.87 42.94 16.58
N PHE A 508 12.03 42.76 17.89
CA PHE A 508 11.55 41.56 18.59
C PHE A 508 10.05 41.35 18.40
N ASN A 509 9.22 42.39 18.62
CA ASN A 509 7.77 42.28 18.50
C ASN A 509 7.36 41.86 17.08
N TRP A 510 8.01 42.43 16.04
CA TRP A 510 7.72 42.08 14.64
C TRP A 510 8.17 40.67 14.29
N GLY A 511 9.38 40.27 14.70
CA GLY A 511 9.90 38.92 14.48
C GLY A 511 9.08 37.84 15.20
N HIS A 512 8.73 38.06 16.47
CA HIS A 512 7.87 37.15 17.25
C HIS A 512 6.47 37.05 16.66
N TRP A 513 5.90 38.18 16.24
CA TRP A 513 4.60 38.21 15.56
C TRP A 513 4.64 37.45 14.23
N LEU A 514 5.61 37.75 13.35
CA LEU A 514 5.71 37.11 12.04
C LEU A 514 5.95 35.61 12.17
N GLY A 515 6.92 35.20 12.98
CA GLY A 515 7.25 33.79 13.13
C GLY A 515 6.13 32.99 13.81
N GLY A 516 5.39 33.59 14.75
CA GLY A 516 4.22 32.94 15.36
C GLY A 516 3.07 32.72 14.37
N ASN A 517 2.74 33.73 13.55
CA ASN A 517 1.68 33.59 12.54
C ASN A 517 2.09 32.65 11.40
N LEU A 518 3.36 32.71 10.97
CA LEU A 518 3.90 31.80 9.96
C LEU A 518 3.83 30.34 10.44
N ALA A 519 4.23 30.08 11.69
CA ALA A 519 4.15 28.74 12.27
C ALA A 519 2.70 28.24 12.31
N HIS A 520 1.74 29.09 12.69
CA HIS A 520 0.32 28.70 12.75
C HIS A 520 -0.26 28.38 11.36
N ILE A 521 0.05 29.19 10.34
CA ILE A 521 -0.39 28.95 8.97
C ILE A 521 0.21 27.64 8.44
N LEU A 522 1.52 27.44 8.61
CA LEU A 522 2.19 26.21 8.17
C LEU A 522 1.66 24.97 8.89
N ALA A 523 1.31 25.09 10.17
CA ALA A 523 0.68 24.01 10.93
C ALA A 523 -0.68 23.60 10.35
N ILE A 524 -1.53 24.58 10.03
CA ILE A 524 -2.85 24.31 9.42
C ILE A 524 -2.66 23.63 8.06
N VAL A 525 -1.76 24.13 7.23
CA VAL A 525 -1.43 23.51 5.93
C VAL A 525 -0.91 22.07 6.10
N ALA A 526 -0.06 21.84 7.10
CA ALA A 526 0.42 20.49 7.42
C ALA A 526 -0.75 19.56 7.82
N ILE A 527 -1.72 20.05 8.60
CA ILE A 527 -2.92 19.26 8.97
C ILE A 527 -3.76 18.91 7.73
N PHE A 528 -3.97 19.82 6.79
CA PHE A 528 -4.63 19.51 5.51
C PHE A 528 -3.91 18.41 4.73
N PHE A 529 -2.58 18.50 4.61
CA PHE A 529 -1.81 17.44 3.94
C PHE A 529 -1.88 16.09 4.66
N SER A 530 -2.18 16.06 5.96
CA SER A 530 -2.33 14.79 6.68
C SER A 530 -3.58 14.01 6.29
N VAL A 531 -4.67 14.69 5.89
CA VAL A 531 -5.93 14.04 5.46
C VAL A 531 -5.71 13.17 4.21
N LYS A 532 -4.78 13.57 3.34
CA LYS A 532 -4.44 12.83 2.11
C LYS A 532 -3.40 11.72 2.34
N LEU A 533 -2.89 11.54 3.55
CA LEU A 533 -1.93 10.47 3.83
C LEU A 533 -2.68 9.14 4.02
N PRO A 534 -2.36 8.10 3.21
CA PRO A 534 -3.04 6.82 3.34
C PRO A 534 -2.91 6.21 4.73
N LYS A 535 -1.74 6.34 5.38
CA LYS A 535 -1.48 5.80 6.73
C LYS A 535 -2.35 6.44 7.82
N ALA A 536 -2.90 7.63 7.59
CA ALA A 536 -3.75 8.31 8.58
C ALA A 536 -5.20 7.75 8.59
N GLU A 537 -5.63 7.12 7.49
CA GLU A 537 -6.97 6.51 7.35
C GLU A 537 -8.12 7.48 7.67
N LEU A 538 -7.89 8.77 7.36
CA LEU A 538 -8.84 9.84 7.60
C LEU A 538 -9.84 9.96 6.44
N PRO A 539 -11.12 10.25 6.75
CA PRO A 539 -12.11 10.49 5.71
C PRO A 539 -11.79 11.77 4.93
N GLU A 540 -11.92 11.74 3.59
CA GLU A 540 -11.63 12.90 2.76
C GLU A 540 -12.54 14.10 3.05
N TRP A 541 -13.77 13.87 3.53
CA TRP A 541 -14.70 14.94 3.89
C TRP A 541 -14.27 15.71 5.15
N MET A 542 -13.27 15.23 5.90
CA MET A 542 -12.64 15.98 7.00
C MET A 542 -12.08 17.33 6.52
N ASP A 543 -11.66 17.44 5.26
CA ASP A 543 -11.20 18.69 4.65
C ASP A 543 -12.27 19.80 4.76
N TRP A 544 -13.56 19.46 4.60
CA TRP A 544 -14.64 20.44 4.71
C TRP A 544 -14.82 20.97 6.13
N ILE A 545 -14.59 20.13 7.16
CA ILE A 545 -14.59 20.59 8.55
C ILE A 545 -13.40 21.53 8.79
N LEU A 546 -12.22 21.19 8.28
CA LEU A 546 -11.03 22.04 8.41
C LEU A 546 -11.22 23.38 7.69
N VAL A 547 -11.81 23.41 6.50
CA VAL A 547 -12.19 24.64 5.79
C VAL A 547 -13.18 25.46 6.62
N GLY A 548 -14.20 24.81 7.19
CA GLY A 548 -15.15 25.44 8.10
C GLY A 548 -14.48 26.11 9.30
N PHE A 549 -13.51 25.43 9.93
CA PHE A 549 -12.69 26.00 11.00
C PHE A 549 -11.90 27.22 10.52
N VAL A 550 -11.22 27.14 9.36
CA VAL A 550 -10.43 28.27 8.81
C VAL A 550 -11.32 29.49 8.55
N VAL A 551 -12.47 29.30 7.89
CA VAL A 551 -13.44 30.38 7.64
C VAL A 551 -13.91 31.00 8.95
N PHE A 552 -14.33 30.17 9.91
CA PHE A 552 -14.76 30.65 11.23
C PHE A 552 -13.66 31.44 11.95
N HIS A 553 -12.43 30.92 11.96
CA HIS A 553 -11.30 31.56 12.61
C HIS A 553 -10.96 32.91 11.97
N VAL A 554 -10.93 32.99 10.63
CA VAL A 554 -10.71 34.24 9.89
C VAL A 554 -11.83 35.25 10.14
N LEU A 555 -13.09 34.83 10.14
CA LEU A 555 -14.23 35.71 10.43
C LEU A 555 -14.14 36.30 11.84
N VAL A 556 -13.81 35.49 12.85
CA VAL A 556 -13.63 35.97 14.22
C VAL A 556 -12.47 36.96 14.30
N HIS A 557 -11.35 36.69 13.63
CA HIS A 557 -10.23 37.62 13.52
C HIS A 557 -10.63 38.94 12.84
N LEU A 558 -11.43 38.89 11.78
CA LEU A 558 -11.94 40.07 11.09
C LEU A 558 -12.85 40.89 12.01
N ILE A 559 -13.80 40.24 12.68
CA ILE A 559 -14.73 40.85 13.63
C ILE A 559 -13.95 41.55 14.76
N PHE A 560 -13.02 40.87 15.41
CA PHE A 560 -12.19 41.48 16.46
C PHE A 560 -11.34 42.65 15.92
N SER A 561 -10.81 42.53 14.70
CA SER A 561 -9.99 43.59 14.09
C SER A 561 -10.83 44.84 13.78
N ILE A 562 -12.05 44.67 13.27
CA ILE A 562 -13.01 45.77 13.05
C ILE A 562 -13.32 46.44 14.39
N TYR A 563 -13.63 45.68 15.43
CA TYR A 563 -13.90 46.24 16.76
C TYR A 563 -12.71 47.00 17.35
N LEU A 564 -11.49 46.50 17.18
CA LEU A 564 -10.29 47.23 17.61
C LEU A 564 -10.08 48.53 16.84
N CYS A 565 -10.37 48.54 15.53
CA CYS A 565 -10.32 49.74 14.73
C CYS A 565 -11.39 50.76 15.20
N MET A 566 -12.62 50.32 15.42
CA MET A 566 -13.71 51.16 15.95
C MET A 566 -13.36 51.74 17.32
N ASN A 567 -12.82 50.92 18.23
CA ASN A 567 -12.40 51.37 19.55
C ASN A 567 -11.28 52.40 19.47
N HIS A 568 -10.28 52.16 18.61
CA HIS A 568 -9.19 53.10 18.40
C HIS A 568 -9.73 54.42 17.83
N TRP A 569 -10.62 54.37 16.85
CA TRP A 569 -11.26 55.54 16.26
C TRP A 569 -12.07 56.33 17.30
N GLN A 570 -12.91 55.66 18.09
CA GLN A 570 -13.70 56.30 19.15
C GLN A 570 -12.84 56.90 20.26
N VAL A 571 -11.76 56.23 20.69
CA VAL A 571 -10.84 56.80 21.68
C VAL A 571 -10.10 58.00 21.09
N SER A 572 -9.68 57.94 19.83
CA SER A 572 -9.04 59.07 19.16
C SER A 572 -9.97 60.27 18.98
N SER A 573 -11.26 60.05 18.72
CA SER A 573 -12.25 61.13 18.62
C SER A 573 -12.53 61.77 19.99
N ILE A 574 -12.64 60.96 21.06
CA ILE A 574 -12.82 61.48 22.42
C ILE A 574 -11.57 62.26 22.86
N ALA A 575 -10.37 61.80 22.49
CA ALA A 575 -9.13 62.51 22.78
C ALA A 575 -9.06 63.85 22.03
N SER A 576 -9.43 63.89 20.75
CA SER A 576 -9.51 65.15 20.00
C SER A 576 -10.56 66.11 20.56
N ASP A 577 -11.72 65.61 20.98
CA ASP A 577 -12.79 66.41 21.58
C ASP A 577 -12.36 66.97 22.95
N ARG A 578 -11.63 66.17 23.76
CA ARG A 578 -11.05 66.62 25.04
C ARG A 578 -10.01 67.73 24.82
N GLU A 579 -9.08 67.56 23.88
CA GLU A 579 -8.11 68.62 23.54
C GLU A 579 -8.79 69.89 23.03
N GLN A 580 -9.84 69.76 22.21
CA GLN A 580 -10.61 70.91 21.72
C GLN A 580 -11.39 71.60 22.84
N SER A 581 -12.01 70.85 23.75
CA SER A 581 -12.71 71.41 24.92
C SER A 581 -11.77 72.09 25.92
N GLN A 582 -10.56 71.55 26.11
CA GLN A 582 -9.53 72.17 26.96
C GLN A 582 -9.03 73.49 26.35
N ARG A 583 -8.86 73.57 25.03
CA ARG A 583 -8.53 74.84 24.33
C ARG A 583 -9.63 75.89 24.43
N VAL A 584 -10.90 75.48 24.50
CA VAL A 584 -12.04 76.40 24.67
C VAL A 584 -12.17 76.89 26.12
N ASN A 585 -11.90 76.02 27.11
CA ASN A 585 -11.97 76.37 28.53
C ASN A 585 -10.73 77.11 29.08
N THR A 586 -9.61 77.14 28.35
CA THR A 586 -8.42 77.95 28.73
C THR A 586 -8.64 79.47 28.71
N PHE A 587 -9.84 79.96 28.36
CA PHE A 587 -10.20 81.38 28.41
C PHE A 587 -10.92 81.83 29.70
N GLN A 588 -11.14 80.95 30.68
CA GLN A 588 -11.62 81.33 32.03
C GLN A 588 -10.77 80.63 33.10
N MET A 589 -9.74 81.32 33.58
CA MET A 589 -8.96 80.90 34.75
C MET A 589 -9.40 81.71 35.97
N GLY A 590 -10.14 81.07 36.87
CA GLY A 590 -10.33 81.48 38.26
C GLY A 590 -10.08 80.27 39.16
N GLU A 591 -9.23 80.45 40.18
CA GLU A 591 -8.69 79.47 41.15
C GLU A 591 -9.40 78.11 41.27
N VAL A 592 -8.67 77.04 40.91
CA VAL A 592 -9.06 75.65 41.19
C VAL A 592 -8.46 75.21 42.52
N SER A 593 -9.30 74.90 43.50
CA SER A 593 -8.90 74.50 44.86
C SER A 593 -8.28 73.10 44.95
N HIS A 594 -7.39 72.90 45.94
CA HIS A 594 -6.63 71.66 46.19
C HIS A 594 -7.48 70.37 46.31
N HIS A 595 -8.77 70.47 46.68
CA HIS A 595 -9.69 69.34 46.71
C HIS A 595 -10.03 68.78 45.33
N HIS A 596 -10.07 69.64 44.30
CA HIS A 596 -10.38 69.24 42.93
C HIS A 596 -9.22 68.43 42.30
N GLN A 597 -7.98 68.72 42.70
CA GLN A 597 -6.78 68.05 42.20
C GLN A 597 -6.65 66.61 42.74
N HIS A 598 -7.07 66.34 43.98
CA HIS A 598 -7.14 64.99 44.53
C HIS A 598 -8.29 64.16 43.94
N ALA A 599 -9.44 64.78 43.67
CA ALA A 599 -10.56 64.13 42.99
C ALA A 599 -10.21 63.76 41.54
N MET A 600 -9.53 64.65 40.79
CA MET A 600 -9.03 64.34 39.44
C MET A 600 -7.95 63.24 39.45
N ARG A 601 -7.04 63.24 40.43
CA ARG A 601 -6.00 62.20 40.53
C ARG A 601 -6.57 60.83 40.89
N ASN A 602 -7.58 60.78 41.77
CA ASN A 602 -8.28 59.54 42.08
C ASN A 602 -9.16 59.07 40.91
N GLY A 603 -9.85 60.00 40.22
CA GLY A 603 -10.63 59.74 39.01
C GLY A 603 -9.79 59.19 37.86
N MET A 604 -8.61 59.78 37.58
CA MET A 604 -7.66 59.25 36.60
C MET A 604 -7.09 57.88 36.99
N SER A 605 -6.89 57.61 38.28
CA SER A 605 -6.43 56.27 38.73
C SER A 605 -7.52 55.21 38.57
N MET A 606 -8.79 55.60 38.68
CA MET A 606 -9.96 54.75 38.53
C MET A 606 -10.25 54.49 37.03
N GLU A 607 -10.13 55.52 36.18
CA GLU A 607 -10.20 55.41 34.71
C GLU A 607 -9.07 54.52 34.15
N ARG A 608 -7.90 54.49 34.80
CA ARG A 608 -6.77 53.61 34.46
C ARG A 608 -7.00 52.12 34.80
N LYS A 609 -8.00 51.80 35.64
CA LYS A 609 -8.35 50.42 36.04
C LYS A 609 -9.56 49.86 35.31
N MET A 610 -10.20 50.63 34.42
CA MET A 610 -11.38 50.21 33.68
C MET A 610 -11.00 49.60 32.32
N ASP A 611 -11.78 48.60 31.89
CA ASP A 611 -11.62 48.00 30.57
C ASP A 611 -11.97 49.02 29.47
N ALA A 612 -11.29 48.94 28.32
CA ALA A 612 -11.65 49.74 27.15
C ALA A 612 -13.11 49.46 26.74
N PRO A 613 -13.82 50.45 26.15
CA PRO A 613 -15.23 50.35 25.78
C PRO A 613 -15.53 49.05 25.00
N TYR A 614 -16.75 48.53 25.18
CA TYR A 614 -17.19 47.22 24.67
C TYR A 614 -16.42 46.00 25.23
N GLY A 615 -15.79 46.11 26.41
CA GLY A 615 -15.13 45.00 27.11
C GLY A 615 -16.03 43.79 27.38
N GLY A 616 -17.32 44.00 27.69
CA GLY A 616 -18.30 42.92 27.89
C GLY A 616 -18.57 42.11 26.60
N LEU A 617 -18.75 42.80 25.47
CA LEU A 617 -18.95 42.16 24.17
C LEU A 617 -17.73 41.33 23.75
N ARG A 618 -16.50 41.85 23.95
CA ARG A 618 -15.25 41.10 23.67
C ARG A 618 -15.16 39.81 24.48
N LYS A 619 -15.54 39.85 25.76
CA LYS A 619 -15.59 38.66 26.63
C LYS A 619 -16.65 37.67 26.17
N GLY A 620 -17.83 38.15 25.78
CA GLY A 620 -18.90 37.32 25.23
C GLY A 620 -18.48 36.62 23.94
N LEU A 621 -17.90 37.35 22.98
CA LEU A 621 -17.41 36.81 21.72
C LEU A 621 -16.27 35.80 21.93
N LEU A 622 -15.37 36.03 22.89
CA LEU A 622 -14.35 35.06 23.29
C LEU A 622 -14.97 33.78 23.83
N GLY A 623 -16.02 33.87 24.65
CA GLY A 623 -16.74 32.72 25.17
C GLY A 623 -17.34 31.88 24.04
N VAL A 624 -18.07 32.51 23.12
CA VAL A 624 -18.64 31.86 21.93
C VAL A 624 -17.53 31.22 21.09
N TYR A 625 -16.46 31.96 20.81
CA TYR A 625 -15.32 31.45 20.06
C TYR A 625 -14.69 30.22 20.72
N THR A 626 -14.48 30.25 22.03
CA THR A 626 -13.86 29.14 22.77
C THR A 626 -14.73 27.88 22.73
N ILE A 627 -16.05 28.02 22.85
CA ILE A 627 -16.99 26.91 22.76
C ILE A 627 -16.97 26.30 21.36
N VAL A 628 -17.12 27.12 20.32
CA VAL A 628 -17.11 26.64 18.93
C VAL A 628 -15.76 26.02 18.57
N LEU A 629 -14.66 26.61 19.02
CA LEU A 629 -13.32 26.06 18.83
C LEU A 629 -13.17 24.70 19.51
N ALA A 630 -13.65 24.56 20.75
CA ALA A 630 -13.62 23.29 21.47
C ALA A 630 -14.42 22.21 20.74
N LEU A 631 -15.58 22.56 20.16
CA LEU A 631 -16.37 21.64 19.33
C LEU A 631 -15.58 21.18 18.10
N PHE A 632 -14.94 22.09 17.35
CA PHE A 632 -14.08 21.71 16.23
C PHE A 632 -12.95 20.78 16.65
N VAL A 633 -12.24 21.11 17.74
CA VAL A 633 -11.13 20.30 18.26
C VAL A 633 -11.61 18.91 18.68
N VAL A 634 -12.71 18.81 19.43
CA VAL A 634 -13.27 17.54 19.88
C VAL A 634 -13.69 16.68 18.69
N VAL A 635 -14.43 17.25 17.74
CA VAL A 635 -14.87 16.52 16.53
C VAL A 635 -13.67 16.02 15.73
N LEU A 636 -12.68 16.89 15.46
CA LEU A 636 -11.49 16.51 14.70
C LEU A 636 -10.64 15.45 15.42
N ILE A 637 -10.49 15.55 16.75
CA ILE A 637 -9.78 14.52 17.53
C ILE A 637 -10.54 13.19 17.50
N LEU A 638 -11.86 13.20 17.66
CA LEU A 638 -12.68 11.99 17.56
C LEU A 638 -12.52 11.33 16.18
N LEU A 639 -12.50 12.12 15.10
CA LEU A 639 -12.26 11.60 13.76
C LEU A 639 -10.89 10.92 13.63
N VAL A 640 -9.84 11.51 14.20
CA VAL A 640 -8.49 10.91 14.17
C VAL A 640 -8.39 9.65 15.04
N VAL A 641 -8.97 9.67 16.23
CA VAL A 641 -8.87 8.55 17.18
C VAL A 641 -9.70 7.34 16.73
N LEU A 642 -10.84 7.59 16.08
CA LEU A 642 -11.75 6.55 15.58
C LEU A 642 -11.49 6.14 14.12
N ALA A 643 -10.50 6.73 13.45
CA ALA A 643 -10.13 6.39 12.07
C ALA A 643 -9.74 4.90 11.91
N PRO A 644 -10.25 4.15 10.91
CA PRO A 644 -11.22 4.58 9.90
C PRO A 644 -12.65 4.59 10.46
N ILE A 645 -13.29 5.75 10.43
CA ILE A 645 -14.59 5.99 11.07
C ILE A 645 -15.74 5.25 10.37
N GLU A 646 -15.58 4.97 9.08
CA GLU A 646 -16.53 4.24 8.25
C GLU A 646 -16.76 2.81 8.75
N LYS A 647 -15.81 2.23 9.49
CA LYS A 647 -15.95 0.90 10.09
C LYS A 647 -16.62 0.91 11.47
N VAL A 648 -16.69 2.07 12.11
CA VAL A 648 -17.25 2.23 13.46
C VAL A 648 -18.75 2.55 13.39
N PHE A 649 -19.18 3.31 12.37
CA PHE A 649 -20.56 3.77 12.20
C PHE A 649 -21.24 3.28 10.91
N GLY A 650 -20.55 2.45 10.12
CA GLY A 650 -21.04 1.90 8.85
C GLY A 650 -21.73 0.56 8.96
#